data_AF-A0A351DF09-F1
#
_entry.id   AF-A0A351DF09-F1
#
_cell.length_a   1.000
_cell.length_b   1.000
_cell.length_c   1.000
_cell.angle_alpha   90.00
_cell.angle_beta   90.00
_cell.angle_gamma   90.00
#
_symmetry.space_group_name_H-M   'P 1'
#
loop_
_entity.id
_entity.type
_entity.pdbx_description
1 polymer ?
#
loop_
_entity_poly.entity_id
_entity_poly.type
_entity_poly.pdbx_seq_one_letter_code
_entity_poly.pdbx_strand_id
1 'polypeptide(L)'
;MKKYFVPIVLSLGMIVGACSDSEQLESSGSPIDLGPENIELVTSLVPFSDCDELLSHLKEEARERVGPYGLNYQGGPFWGMPELPRVEIEMEAMDVASAEPESTSGSDAGSSFSGESGSTENSYTGTNVQEIGVDEPDIIKTDGNRILIVNNGVLSHIAIDGSQGTKTDQIEITAGWGHELFISGNRALLFTNGEGHEVGIMESSLSEDEDMAEMSVMPGFYTPMAHVIEIDLSDPYNLQIVSEMKIEGQYLSARLVGNTVRMAINSAPNQLEWVYPSSPGSEDRATRFNRELIDETTIEDWTPRFVLTKGETSSTGFLLACEDLHRPESFSGFDVVSVLSFNIEDGLTEGSGVGVLASGQTVYSSLDRFYVATTKWVEAEISEEDFDEWSESYSTDIHAFSISTEAPAQYAASGIVQGTLLNQFSMDEHDGYLRIITTTGSPWDERNLSESQLVVLEEQESVLEKVGQVGGLGKGESLYSARLLDDIGFAVTFRQIDPFYVLDLSDPTNPEVVGELKIPGFSTYLHPIDENYVIGIGQNATDEGRVLGLKVSLFDVSDKTDPRETATWTMNDANSPAESDHRAFQIYGQTIILPVQSWSGNFNGAVLLEVGEGKISYVGEITHETESTEPVSDCRELTANEFEGTEIEFWIENAGSYYQLCS
;
A
#
# COMPACT_ATOMS: atom_id res chain seq x y z
N MET A 1 10.63 -55.66 -51.44
CA MET A 1 11.35 -56.79 -50.80
C MET A 1 12.68 -56.27 -50.27
N LYS A 2 13.06 -56.68 -49.05
CA LYS A 2 14.17 -56.14 -48.26
C LYS A 2 15.57 -56.24 -48.91
N LYS A 3 16.38 -55.22 -48.59
CA LYS A 3 17.86 -55.05 -48.54
C LYS A 3 18.62 -54.65 -49.81
N TYR A 4 19.46 -53.60 -49.70
CA TYR A 4 20.90 -53.42 -50.04
C TYR A 4 21.30 -51.93 -49.72
N PHE A 5 22.25 -51.62 -48.82
CA PHE A 5 23.71 -51.33 -48.99
C PHE A 5 24.12 -49.84 -49.27
N VAL A 6 24.72 -49.16 -48.25
CA VAL A 6 25.98 -48.33 -48.12
C VAL A 6 26.49 -47.48 -49.33
N PRO A 7 27.04 -46.21 -49.25
CA PRO A 7 28.25 -45.79 -48.47
C PRO A 7 28.38 -44.31 -47.96
N ILE A 8 29.09 -44.08 -46.83
CA ILE A 8 30.46 -43.48 -46.63
C ILE A 8 30.68 -42.04 -47.15
N VAL A 9 30.99 -41.10 -46.24
CA VAL A 9 32.09 -40.11 -46.38
C VAL A 9 32.76 -39.87 -45.02
N LEU A 10 34.06 -40.18 -44.97
CA LEU A 10 35.05 -39.79 -43.95
C LEU A 10 35.60 -38.40 -44.31
N SER A 11 35.89 -37.55 -43.33
CA SER A 11 36.98 -36.58 -43.47
C SER A 11 37.77 -36.48 -42.17
N LEU A 12 39.09 -36.62 -42.33
CA LEU A 12 40.12 -36.80 -41.31
C LEU A 12 40.93 -35.49 -41.29
N GLY A 13 41.08 -34.86 -40.12
CA GLY A 13 41.96 -33.70 -39.90
C GLY A 13 43.09 -34.06 -38.94
N MET A 14 44.31 -33.96 -39.43
CA MET A 14 45.54 -34.54 -38.89
C MET A 14 46.13 -33.79 -37.68
N ILE A 15 46.61 -34.55 -36.70
CA ILE A 15 47.48 -34.13 -35.59
C ILE A 15 48.91 -33.95 -36.11
N VAL A 16 49.57 -32.84 -35.76
CA VAL A 16 51.04 -32.71 -35.79
C VAL A 16 51.49 -32.36 -34.37
N GLY A 17 52.16 -33.31 -33.72
CA GLY A 17 52.90 -33.08 -32.48
C GLY A 17 54.34 -32.68 -32.79
N ALA A 18 54.83 -31.66 -32.11
CA ALA A 18 56.24 -31.38 -31.95
C ALA A 18 56.51 -31.09 -30.47
N CYS A 19 57.29 -31.97 -29.84
CA CYS A 19 57.83 -31.80 -28.49
C CYS A 19 59.03 -30.86 -28.52
N SER A 20 59.11 -29.92 -27.57
CA SER A 20 60.35 -29.64 -26.84
C SER A 20 60.04 -28.89 -25.55
N ASP A 21 60.29 -29.55 -24.42
CA ASP A 21 60.41 -28.95 -23.10
C ASP A 21 61.45 -27.83 -23.12
N SER A 22 61.11 -26.66 -22.55
CA SER A 22 61.74 -26.15 -21.32
C SER A 22 61.38 -24.68 -21.05
N GLU A 23 61.06 -24.43 -19.78
CA GLU A 23 61.09 -23.17 -19.01
C GLU A 23 59.77 -22.39 -18.81
N GLN A 24 59.47 -22.27 -17.52
CA GLN A 24 58.32 -21.69 -16.85
C GLN A 24 58.27 -20.16 -16.98
N LEU A 25 57.07 -19.62 -17.17
CA LEU A 25 56.61 -18.35 -16.61
C LEU A 25 55.12 -18.52 -16.26
N GLU A 26 54.79 -18.08 -15.05
CA GLU A 26 53.62 -18.44 -14.24
C GLU A 26 52.29 -17.92 -14.82
N SER A 27 51.24 -18.76 -14.80
CA SER A 27 49.85 -18.30 -14.77
C SER A 27 49.18 -18.84 -13.51
N SER A 28 48.95 -17.97 -12.54
CA SER A 28 48.17 -18.22 -11.34
C SER A 28 46.69 -18.41 -11.71
N GLY A 29 46.23 -19.65 -11.70
CA GLY A 29 44.82 -19.98 -11.79
C GLY A 29 44.62 -21.32 -11.08
N SER A 30 44.33 -21.27 -9.78
CA SER A 30 43.86 -22.44 -9.06
C SER A 30 42.59 -22.96 -9.75
N PRO A 31 42.42 -24.27 -9.93
CA PRO A 31 41.11 -24.80 -10.28
C PRO A 31 40.15 -24.41 -9.16
N ILE A 32 39.09 -23.68 -9.50
CA ILE A 32 38.03 -23.35 -8.56
C ILE A 32 37.36 -24.67 -8.19
N ASP A 33 37.62 -25.13 -6.97
CA ASP A 33 36.94 -26.26 -6.35
C ASP A 33 35.55 -25.75 -5.95
N LEU A 34 34.57 -25.99 -6.82
CA LEU A 34 33.17 -25.69 -6.53
C LEU A 34 32.67 -26.73 -5.51
N GLY A 35 32.84 -26.41 -4.23
CA GLY A 35 32.21 -27.13 -3.14
C GLY A 35 30.68 -27.08 -3.27
N PRO A 36 29.95 -28.04 -2.69
CA PRO A 36 28.48 -28.12 -2.75
C PRO A 36 27.74 -26.96 -2.07
N GLU A 37 28.45 -25.96 -1.55
CA GLU A 37 27.89 -24.77 -0.88
C GLU A 37 27.75 -23.55 -1.82
N ASN A 38 28.21 -23.64 -3.08
CA ASN A 38 28.15 -22.54 -4.06
C ASN A 38 27.29 -22.86 -5.30
N ILE A 39 26.26 -23.68 -5.11
CA ILE A 39 25.22 -23.94 -6.10
C ILE A 39 23.88 -23.80 -5.38
N GLU A 40 23.39 -22.58 -5.23
CA GLU A 40 21.96 -22.35 -5.04
C GLU A 40 21.28 -22.64 -6.37
N LEU A 41 20.68 -23.84 -6.46
CA LEU A 41 19.77 -24.19 -7.53
C LEU A 41 18.42 -23.61 -7.16
N VAL A 42 18.23 -22.35 -7.56
CA VAL A 42 17.01 -21.61 -7.34
C VAL A 42 15.91 -22.17 -8.26
N THR A 43 15.03 -22.98 -7.69
CA THR A 43 13.78 -23.44 -8.34
C THR A 43 12.64 -23.07 -7.41
N SER A 44 11.98 -21.94 -7.67
CA SER A 44 11.36 -21.12 -6.62
C SER A 44 9.83 -21.02 -6.66
N LEU A 45 9.14 -21.97 -7.30
CA LEU A 45 7.69 -22.16 -7.14
C LEU A 45 7.42 -23.58 -6.67
N VAL A 46 7.04 -23.72 -5.40
CA VAL A 46 6.54 -24.99 -4.86
C VAL A 46 5.06 -24.82 -4.52
N PRO A 47 4.15 -25.05 -5.48
CA PRO A 47 2.74 -25.20 -5.16
C PRO A 47 2.54 -26.44 -4.28
N PHE A 48 1.57 -26.40 -3.39
CA PHE A 48 1.15 -27.62 -2.69
C PHE A 48 0.25 -28.46 -3.60
N SER A 49 0.38 -29.78 -3.54
CA SER A 49 -0.43 -30.68 -4.35
C SER A 49 -1.80 -30.99 -3.74
N ASP A 50 -1.90 -30.88 -2.41
CA ASP A 50 -3.13 -31.05 -1.63
C ASP A 50 -2.97 -30.48 -0.19
N CYS A 51 -4.05 -30.55 0.59
CA CYS A 51 -4.06 -30.06 1.97
C CYS A 51 -3.21 -30.92 2.93
N ASP A 52 -2.95 -32.20 2.64
CA ASP A 52 -2.13 -33.06 3.50
C ASP A 52 -0.66 -32.65 3.41
N GLU A 53 -0.18 -32.32 2.20
CA GLU A 53 1.16 -31.78 1.97
C GLU A 53 1.35 -30.42 2.66
N LEU A 54 0.40 -29.50 2.45
CA LEU A 54 0.43 -28.18 3.09
C LEU A 54 0.45 -28.27 4.62
N LEU A 55 -0.46 -29.05 5.21
CA LEU A 55 -0.52 -29.23 6.66
C LEU A 55 0.75 -29.88 7.20
N SER A 56 1.32 -30.85 6.47
CA SER A 56 2.57 -31.50 6.87
C SER A 56 3.73 -30.50 6.89
N HIS A 57 3.84 -29.65 5.87
CA HIS A 57 4.85 -28.60 5.80
C HIS A 57 4.70 -27.58 6.93
N LEU A 58 3.49 -27.05 7.16
CA LEU A 58 3.22 -26.09 8.23
C LEU A 58 3.59 -26.67 9.61
N LYS A 59 3.21 -27.92 9.88
CA LYS A 59 3.58 -28.59 11.13
C LYS A 59 5.08 -28.82 11.26
N GLU A 60 5.80 -29.09 10.17
CA GLU A 60 7.25 -29.25 10.18
C GLU A 60 7.94 -27.93 10.57
N GLU A 61 7.64 -26.85 9.85
CA GLU A 61 8.21 -25.52 10.12
C GLU A 61 7.84 -25.02 11.52
N ALA A 62 6.60 -25.26 11.96
CA ALA A 62 6.11 -24.85 13.26
C ALA A 62 6.81 -25.60 14.41
N ARG A 63 7.05 -26.91 14.29
CA ARG A 63 7.76 -27.67 15.34
C ARG A 63 9.20 -27.21 15.53
N GLU A 64 9.84 -26.78 14.46
CA GLU A 64 11.21 -26.28 14.48
C GLU A 64 11.31 -24.93 15.20
N ARG A 65 10.30 -24.06 15.03
CA ARG A 65 10.31 -22.67 15.54
C ARG A 65 9.51 -22.43 16.82
N VAL A 66 8.64 -23.35 17.22
CA VAL A 66 7.80 -23.15 18.41
C VAL A 66 8.64 -23.10 19.69
N GLY A 67 8.39 -22.05 20.47
CA GLY A 67 9.02 -21.81 21.75
C GLY A 67 8.06 -21.95 22.95
N PRO A 68 8.51 -21.54 24.15
CA PRO A 68 7.67 -21.56 25.34
C PRO A 68 6.49 -20.57 25.24
N TYR A 69 6.57 -19.58 24.35
CA TYR A 69 5.54 -18.56 24.15
C TYR A 69 4.72 -18.74 22.86
N GLY A 70 4.83 -19.91 22.21
CA GLY A 70 4.13 -20.21 20.95
C GLY A 70 5.03 -20.02 19.73
N LEU A 71 4.43 -19.70 18.58
CA LEU A 71 5.15 -19.30 17.38
C LEU A 71 5.37 -17.79 17.43
N ASN A 72 6.61 -17.36 17.24
CA ASN A 72 6.85 -15.94 16.99
C ASN A 72 6.43 -15.66 15.54
N TYR A 73 5.42 -14.81 15.38
CA TYR A 73 4.89 -14.43 14.06
C TYR A 73 5.90 -13.48 13.39
N GLN A 74 6.81 -14.05 12.61
CA GLN A 74 7.74 -13.29 11.79
C GLN A 74 6.96 -12.55 10.69
N GLY A 75 6.63 -11.27 10.88
CA GLY A 75 6.26 -10.38 9.76
C GLY A 75 5.15 -9.32 9.94
N GLY A 76 4.51 -9.20 11.10
CA GLY A 76 3.45 -8.19 11.34
C GLY A 76 3.60 -7.46 12.68
N PRO A 77 3.03 -6.25 12.84
CA PRO A 77 3.17 -5.48 14.07
C PRO A 77 2.57 -6.27 15.24
N PHE A 78 3.39 -6.49 16.26
CA PHE A 78 2.98 -7.08 17.52
C PHE A 78 1.82 -6.25 18.09
N TRP A 79 0.59 -6.78 18.09
CA TRP A 79 -0.62 -6.12 18.64
C TRP A 79 -0.63 -6.12 20.18
N GLY A 80 0.53 -5.91 20.79
CA GLY A 80 0.76 -5.86 22.23
C GLY A 80 2.07 -5.14 22.52
N MET A 81 2.01 -3.81 22.57
CA MET A 81 3.11 -2.88 22.89
C MET A 81 4.14 -3.42 23.92
N PRO A 82 5.41 -3.05 23.76
CA PRO A 82 5.87 -1.82 24.40
C PRO A 82 6.10 -0.75 23.34
N GLU A 83 5.59 0.44 23.62
CA GLU A 83 5.71 1.61 22.76
C GLU A 83 7.16 1.80 22.30
N LEU A 84 7.38 1.72 20.99
CA LEU A 84 8.53 2.37 20.39
C LEU A 84 8.32 3.87 20.56
N PRO A 85 9.24 4.62 21.20
CA PRO A 85 9.07 6.04 21.41
C PRO A 85 9.05 6.73 20.04
N ARG A 86 7.85 7.17 19.61
CA ARG A 86 7.75 8.24 18.63
C ARG A 86 8.45 9.46 19.24
N VAL A 87 9.43 10.00 18.54
CA VAL A 87 10.12 11.23 18.94
C VAL A 87 9.11 12.37 18.81
N GLU A 88 8.37 12.67 19.88
CA GLU A 88 7.66 13.93 20.04
C GLU A 88 8.70 15.03 20.31
N ILE A 89 8.91 15.92 19.34
CA ILE A 89 9.77 17.10 19.52
C ILE A 89 8.90 18.23 20.10
N GLU A 90 9.07 18.53 21.39
CA GLU A 90 8.52 19.73 22.03
C GLU A 90 9.13 21.01 21.42
N MET A 91 8.28 21.92 20.93
CA MET A 91 8.70 23.21 20.37
C MET A 91 8.37 24.39 21.29
N GLU A 92 9.39 25.06 21.83
CA GLU A 92 9.27 26.41 22.39
C GLU A 92 9.37 27.48 21.29
N ALA A 93 8.41 28.41 21.24
CA ALA A 93 8.32 29.50 20.26
C ALA A 93 9.16 30.72 20.66
N MET A 94 9.98 31.23 19.73
CA MET A 94 10.54 32.58 19.80
C MET A 94 10.41 33.27 18.44
N ASP A 95 10.24 34.58 18.52
CA ASP A 95 9.49 35.45 17.62
C ASP A 95 10.43 36.35 16.79
N VAL A 96 9.89 36.90 15.69
CA VAL A 96 10.22 38.19 15.05
C VAL A 96 11.08 38.26 13.76
N ALA A 97 10.39 38.78 12.72
CA ALA A 97 10.73 39.80 11.70
C ALA A 97 11.33 39.43 10.33
N SER A 98 10.51 39.78 9.34
CA SER A 98 10.67 39.75 7.89
C SER A 98 11.49 40.90 7.30
N ALA A 99 12.16 40.62 6.18
CA ALA A 99 12.51 41.60 5.15
C ALA A 99 12.78 40.91 3.79
N GLU A 100 11.90 41.17 2.81
CA GLU A 100 12.07 40.96 1.36
C GLU A 100 13.00 42.07 0.77
N PRO A 101 13.43 42.13 -0.54
CA PRO A 101 12.80 41.51 -1.72
C PRO A 101 13.69 41.17 -2.96
N GLU A 102 12.98 40.70 -4.00
CA GLU A 102 13.05 41.08 -5.44
C GLU A 102 13.87 40.28 -6.48
N SER A 103 13.10 39.84 -7.48
CA SER A 103 13.34 38.96 -8.63
C SER A 103 13.71 39.70 -9.93
N THR A 104 14.35 39.00 -10.89
CA THR A 104 14.20 39.29 -12.34
C THR A 104 14.30 38.03 -13.19
N SER A 105 13.42 37.95 -14.20
CA SER A 105 13.07 36.82 -15.08
C SER A 105 13.89 36.72 -16.38
N GLY A 106 13.86 35.52 -16.99
CA GLY A 106 14.29 35.29 -18.37
C GLY A 106 13.84 33.90 -18.88
N SER A 107 12.94 33.90 -19.87
CA SER A 107 12.26 32.78 -20.54
C SER A 107 13.11 32.07 -21.61
N ASP A 108 12.92 30.77 -21.88
CA ASP A 108 12.00 30.23 -22.94
C ASP A 108 12.32 28.78 -23.41
N ALA A 109 11.24 28.06 -23.76
CA ALA A 109 11.07 26.96 -24.72
C ALA A 109 11.50 25.50 -24.40
N GLY A 110 10.49 24.65 -24.12
CA GLY A 110 10.56 23.19 -23.91
C GLY A 110 10.10 22.30 -25.09
N SER A 111 9.97 20.99 -24.81
CA SER A 111 9.63 19.93 -25.76
C SER A 111 8.85 18.74 -25.11
N SER A 112 7.60 18.98 -24.69
CA SER A 112 6.48 18.03 -24.46
C SER A 112 6.76 16.58 -24.00
N PHE A 113 6.40 16.34 -22.73
CA PHE A 113 6.24 15.03 -22.07
C PHE A 113 4.77 14.74 -21.75
N SER A 114 4.39 13.47 -21.75
CA SER A 114 3.03 12.99 -21.53
C SER A 114 2.75 12.72 -20.04
N GLY A 115 2.53 13.80 -19.28
CA GLY A 115 1.82 13.74 -18.01
C GLY A 115 0.34 13.99 -18.25
N GLU A 116 -0.42 12.95 -18.58
CA GLU A 116 -1.85 13.11 -18.85
C GLU A 116 -2.66 12.89 -17.56
N SER A 117 -2.84 13.97 -16.78
CA SER A 117 -4.08 14.15 -16.03
C SER A 117 -5.18 14.28 -17.08
N GLY A 118 -5.97 13.22 -17.25
CA GLY A 118 -6.90 13.02 -18.37
C GLY A 118 -7.58 14.29 -18.89
N SER A 119 -7.30 14.63 -20.15
CA SER A 119 -8.22 15.44 -20.93
C SER A 119 -8.22 15.00 -22.39
N THR A 120 -9.19 14.16 -22.77
CA THR A 120 -10.14 14.43 -23.87
C THR A 120 -11.09 13.23 -24.07
N GLU A 121 -12.08 13.09 -23.19
CA GLU A 121 -13.47 12.69 -23.55
C GLU A 121 -14.45 12.72 -22.35
N ASN A 122 -13.95 12.77 -21.11
CA ASN A 122 -14.79 12.90 -19.90
C ASN A 122 -14.67 14.30 -19.27
N SER A 123 -15.80 14.90 -18.87
CA SER A 123 -15.89 16.26 -18.31
C SER A 123 -15.63 16.35 -16.80
N TYR A 124 -14.97 15.36 -16.21
CA TYR A 124 -14.75 15.24 -14.77
C TYR A 124 -13.35 14.68 -14.45
N THR A 125 -12.86 14.93 -13.23
CA THR A 125 -11.61 14.37 -12.71
C THR A 125 -11.89 13.16 -11.81
N GLY A 126 -11.05 12.13 -11.92
CA GLY A 126 -11.05 11.00 -11.00
C GLY A 126 -10.19 11.23 -9.76
N THR A 127 -9.90 10.17 -9.03
CA THR A 127 -8.89 10.16 -7.97
C THR A 127 -7.49 10.10 -8.56
N ASN A 128 -6.51 10.73 -7.92
CA ASN A 128 -5.10 10.58 -8.31
C ASN A 128 -4.65 9.14 -8.04
N VAL A 129 -3.95 8.53 -9.00
CA VAL A 129 -3.52 7.12 -8.97
C VAL A 129 -2.01 7.01 -9.13
N GLN A 130 -1.43 5.91 -8.66
CA GLN A 130 0.00 5.64 -8.84
C GLN A 130 0.35 5.33 -10.29
N GLU A 131 -0.41 4.44 -10.93
CA GLU A 131 -0.18 3.90 -12.27
C GLU A 131 -1.33 4.20 -13.24
N ILE A 132 -0.99 4.53 -14.48
CA ILE A 132 -2.01 4.82 -15.50
C ILE A 132 -2.78 3.55 -15.85
N GLY A 133 -4.11 3.61 -15.73
CA GLY A 133 -5.01 2.49 -16.05
C GLY A 133 -5.20 1.48 -14.92
N VAL A 134 -4.58 1.72 -13.76
CA VAL A 134 -4.80 0.96 -12.53
C VAL A 134 -5.53 1.86 -11.53
N ASP A 135 -6.81 1.62 -11.32
CA ASP A 135 -7.59 2.40 -10.34
C ASP A 135 -7.36 1.88 -8.91
N GLU A 136 -7.40 2.79 -7.94
CA GLU A 136 -7.20 2.53 -6.50
C GLU A 136 -8.48 2.88 -5.75
N PRO A 137 -8.92 2.09 -4.75
CA PRO A 137 -10.15 2.39 -4.03
C PRO A 137 -9.96 3.65 -3.19
N ASP A 138 -11.03 4.39 -2.92
CA ASP A 138 -10.97 5.64 -2.15
C ASP A 138 -12.28 5.86 -1.37
N ILE A 139 -12.28 6.75 -0.39
CA ILE A 139 -13.47 7.21 0.33
C ILE A 139 -14.41 8.04 -0.56
N ILE A 140 -13.91 8.58 -1.67
CA ILE A 140 -14.67 9.40 -2.63
C ILE A 140 -14.44 8.85 -4.04
N LYS A 141 -15.53 8.56 -4.77
CA LYS A 141 -15.47 8.13 -6.18
C LYS A 141 -16.56 8.81 -7.01
N THR A 142 -16.25 9.07 -8.28
CA THR A 142 -17.19 9.68 -9.24
C THR A 142 -17.02 9.12 -10.65
N ASP A 143 -18.13 9.05 -11.39
CA ASP A 143 -18.16 8.71 -12.81
C ASP A 143 -18.62 9.91 -13.68
N GLY A 144 -18.61 11.12 -13.08
CA GLY A 144 -19.06 12.37 -13.70
C GLY A 144 -20.56 12.65 -13.60
N ASN A 145 -21.39 11.63 -13.35
CA ASN A 145 -22.84 11.79 -13.19
C ASN A 145 -23.28 11.72 -11.71
N ARG A 146 -22.43 11.14 -10.86
CA ARG A 146 -22.65 11.04 -9.41
C ARG A 146 -21.33 11.04 -8.65
N ILE A 147 -21.41 11.36 -7.36
CA ILE A 147 -20.33 11.21 -6.39
C ILE A 147 -20.81 10.28 -5.30
N LEU A 148 -20.01 9.26 -4.99
CA LEU A 148 -20.14 8.47 -3.78
C LEU A 148 -19.09 8.92 -2.78
N ILE A 149 -19.52 9.15 -1.54
CA ILE A 149 -18.65 9.58 -0.45
C ILE A 149 -18.97 8.74 0.78
N VAL A 150 -17.95 8.13 1.37
CA VAL A 150 -18.07 7.48 2.68
C VAL A 150 -17.47 8.39 3.74
N ASN A 151 -18.28 8.73 4.75
CA ASN A 151 -17.84 9.52 5.89
C ASN A 151 -18.45 8.97 7.17
N ASN A 152 -17.63 8.65 8.17
CA ASN A 152 -18.06 8.10 9.46
C ASN A 152 -19.02 6.90 9.33
N GLY A 153 -18.70 5.96 8.44
CA GLY A 153 -19.53 4.78 8.18
C GLY A 153 -20.83 5.07 7.42
N VAL A 154 -21.03 6.27 6.88
CA VAL A 154 -22.20 6.60 6.05
C VAL A 154 -21.77 6.79 4.61
N LEU A 155 -22.26 5.93 3.73
CA LEU A 155 -22.13 6.10 2.28
C LEU A 155 -23.25 7.03 1.80
N SER A 156 -22.89 8.17 1.22
CA SER A 156 -23.81 9.12 0.61
C SER A 156 -23.71 9.06 -0.92
N HIS A 157 -24.85 9.07 -1.59
CA HIS A 157 -24.93 9.25 -3.04
C HIS A 157 -25.34 10.69 -3.37
N ILE A 158 -24.54 11.35 -4.20
CA ILE A 158 -24.78 12.71 -4.68
C ILE A 158 -24.95 12.64 -6.20
N ALA A 159 -26.15 12.92 -6.70
CA ALA A 159 -26.38 13.07 -8.14
C ALA A 159 -25.84 14.41 -8.62
N ILE A 160 -25.18 14.42 -9.79
CA ILE A 160 -24.65 15.62 -10.43
C ILE A 160 -25.59 16.00 -11.59
N ASP A 161 -26.12 17.23 -11.56
CA ASP A 161 -26.81 17.85 -12.70
C ASP A 161 -26.11 19.17 -13.06
N GLY A 162 -25.30 19.13 -14.13
CA GLY A 162 -24.47 20.25 -14.54
C GLY A 162 -23.45 20.62 -13.46
N SER A 163 -23.60 21.80 -12.85
CA SER A 163 -22.74 22.29 -11.77
C SER A 163 -23.32 22.10 -10.37
N GLN A 164 -24.49 21.45 -10.24
CA GLN A 164 -25.17 21.24 -8.96
C GLN A 164 -25.06 19.79 -8.53
N GLY A 165 -24.78 19.58 -7.24
CA GLY A 165 -24.78 18.27 -6.59
C GLY A 165 -25.95 18.16 -5.62
N THR A 166 -26.82 17.17 -5.80
CA THR A 166 -27.93 16.89 -4.88
C THR A 166 -27.69 15.54 -4.20
N LYS A 167 -27.62 15.51 -2.87
CA LYS A 167 -27.61 14.26 -2.12
C LYS A 167 -28.97 13.57 -2.27
N THR A 168 -29.01 12.41 -2.92
CA THR A 168 -30.26 11.70 -3.24
C THR A 168 -30.57 10.60 -2.24
N ASP A 169 -29.54 9.94 -1.69
CA ASP A 169 -29.71 8.91 -0.67
C ASP A 169 -28.45 8.71 0.18
N GLN A 170 -28.59 7.99 1.30
CA GLN A 170 -27.49 7.59 2.17
C GLN A 170 -27.78 6.23 2.83
N ILE A 171 -26.76 5.42 3.01
CA ILE A 171 -26.84 4.13 3.71
C ILE A 171 -25.73 4.01 4.74
N GLU A 172 -26.06 3.42 5.88
CA GLU A 172 -25.12 3.14 6.96
C GLU A 172 -24.37 1.83 6.69
N ILE A 173 -23.04 1.92 6.73
CA ILE A 173 -22.10 0.81 6.65
C ILE A 173 -21.65 0.51 8.08
N THR A 174 -22.31 -0.46 8.70
CA THR A 174 -22.07 -0.83 10.10
C THR A 174 -20.80 -1.67 10.31
N ALA A 175 -20.16 -2.09 9.22
CA ALA A 175 -19.02 -3.00 9.24
C ALA A 175 -17.69 -2.25 9.25
N GLY A 176 -16.93 -2.41 10.32
CA GLY A 176 -15.52 -2.06 10.37
C GLY A 176 -15.20 -0.57 10.26
N TRP A 177 -13.95 -0.28 9.92
CA TRP A 177 -13.33 1.02 9.72
C TRP A 177 -12.43 0.98 8.47
N GLY A 178 -11.84 2.12 8.11
CA GLY A 178 -10.95 2.21 6.94
C GLY A 178 -11.70 1.96 5.63
N HIS A 179 -12.88 2.59 5.48
CA HIS A 179 -13.72 2.39 4.31
C HIS A 179 -13.06 2.93 3.05
N GLU A 180 -13.01 2.13 2.00
CA GLU A 180 -12.62 2.56 0.66
C GLU A 180 -13.52 1.87 -0.36
N LEU A 181 -13.74 2.45 -1.54
CA LEU A 181 -14.60 1.85 -2.55
C LEU A 181 -14.11 2.01 -3.99
N PHE A 182 -14.59 1.09 -4.83
CA PHE A 182 -14.66 1.24 -6.28
C PHE A 182 -16.10 1.50 -6.72
N ILE A 183 -16.24 2.13 -7.89
CA ILE A 183 -17.51 2.18 -8.62
C ILE A 183 -17.33 1.60 -10.02
N SER A 184 -18.28 0.81 -10.48
CA SER A 184 -18.35 0.36 -11.88
C SER A 184 -19.80 0.08 -12.28
N GLY A 185 -20.24 0.64 -13.40
CA GLY A 185 -21.61 0.47 -13.88
C GLY A 185 -22.63 0.95 -12.84
N ASN A 186 -23.47 0.06 -12.31
CA ASN A 186 -24.42 0.36 -11.23
C ASN A 186 -24.06 -0.31 -9.91
N ARG A 187 -22.78 -0.54 -9.66
CA ARG A 187 -22.31 -1.20 -8.45
C ARG A 187 -21.20 -0.39 -7.79
N ALA A 188 -21.20 -0.40 -6.46
CA ALA A 188 -20.02 -0.06 -5.67
C ALA A 188 -19.54 -1.30 -4.92
N LEU A 189 -18.22 -1.46 -4.85
CA LEU A 189 -17.59 -2.48 -4.03
C LEU A 189 -16.79 -1.76 -2.95
N LEU A 190 -17.18 -1.94 -1.69
CA LEU A 190 -16.64 -1.25 -0.54
C LEU A 190 -15.84 -2.22 0.33
N PHE A 191 -14.64 -1.82 0.73
CA PHE A 191 -13.72 -2.60 1.56
C PHE A 191 -13.60 -1.98 2.95
N THR A 192 -13.59 -2.80 3.99
CA THR A 192 -13.33 -2.35 5.37
C THR A 192 -12.51 -3.37 6.15
N ASN A 193 -11.85 -2.91 7.21
CA ASN A 193 -11.24 -3.75 8.23
C ASN A 193 -12.08 -3.69 9.50
N GLY A 194 -12.25 -4.80 10.21
CA GLY A 194 -13.10 -4.92 11.38
C GLY A 194 -12.62 -5.98 12.36
N GLU A 195 -13.44 -6.26 13.37
CA GLU A 195 -13.15 -7.25 14.42
C GLU A 195 -14.18 -8.36 14.41
N GLY A 196 -13.69 -9.59 14.50
CA GLY A 196 -14.44 -10.73 15.00
C GLY A 196 -14.22 -10.87 16.50
N HIS A 197 -15.30 -10.99 17.27
CA HIS A 197 -15.23 -11.43 18.66
C HIS A 197 -15.82 -12.83 18.77
N GLU A 198 -14.97 -13.82 19.01
CA GLU A 198 -15.43 -15.12 19.50
C GLU A 198 -15.50 -15.06 21.03
N VAL A 199 -16.73 -15.07 21.57
CA VAL A 199 -16.93 -15.09 23.02
C VAL A 199 -16.75 -16.53 23.51
N GLY A 200 -15.60 -16.81 24.11
CA GLY A 200 -15.37 -18.08 24.80
C GLY A 200 -16.26 -18.19 26.04
N ILE A 201 -17.31 -18.99 25.99
CA ILE A 201 -18.16 -19.28 27.15
C ILE A 201 -17.55 -20.45 27.91
N MET A 202 -16.83 -20.19 29.02
CA MET A 202 -16.38 -21.27 29.90
C MET A 202 -17.55 -21.69 30.79
N GLU A 203 -18.16 -22.85 30.52
CA GLU A 203 -19.14 -23.45 31.41
C GLU A 203 -18.41 -23.92 32.68
N SER A 204 -18.36 -23.07 33.71
CA SER A 204 -17.76 -23.47 34.98
C SER A 204 -18.55 -24.64 35.57
N SER A 205 -17.94 -25.82 35.57
CA SER A 205 -18.49 -26.98 36.27
C SER A 205 -18.07 -26.92 37.74
N LEU A 206 -19.10 -26.95 38.61
CA LEU A 206 -19.10 -27.28 40.04
C LEU A 206 -19.03 -26.13 41.06
N SER A 207 -20.21 -25.71 41.54
CA SER A 207 -20.66 -25.96 42.93
C SER A 207 -22.15 -25.62 43.09
N GLU A 208 -22.93 -26.47 43.77
CA GLU A 208 -24.37 -26.30 44.07
C GLU A 208 -24.66 -25.22 45.14
N ASP A 209 -24.01 -24.05 45.05
CA ASP A 209 -24.34 -22.89 45.89
C ASP A 209 -24.88 -21.79 44.98
N GLU A 210 -26.21 -21.57 45.04
CA GLU A 210 -26.99 -20.70 44.14
C GLU A 210 -26.65 -19.19 44.20
N ASP A 211 -25.59 -18.76 44.91
CA ASP A 211 -25.40 -17.34 45.24
C ASP A 211 -24.15 -16.65 44.66
N MET A 212 -23.27 -17.29 43.88
CA MET A 212 -22.16 -16.58 43.20
C MET A 212 -21.71 -17.25 41.88
N ALA A 213 -22.61 -17.38 40.90
CA ALA A 213 -22.20 -17.60 39.51
C ALA A 213 -21.86 -16.26 38.85
N GLU A 214 -20.73 -15.65 39.21
CA GLU A 214 -20.12 -14.63 38.34
C GLU A 214 -19.62 -15.36 37.09
N MET A 215 -20.36 -15.24 35.99
CA MET A 215 -19.81 -15.53 34.66
C MET A 215 -18.60 -14.61 34.47
N SER A 216 -17.39 -15.14 34.69
CA SER A 216 -16.18 -14.50 34.19
C SER A 216 -16.21 -14.64 32.67
N VAL A 217 -16.76 -13.63 31.99
CA VAL A 217 -16.58 -13.45 30.56
C VAL A 217 -15.10 -13.15 30.37
N MET A 218 -14.33 -14.12 29.87
CA MET A 218 -12.99 -13.83 29.37
C MET A 218 -13.16 -12.84 28.21
N PRO A 219 -12.30 -11.80 28.09
CA PRO A 219 -12.32 -10.97 26.90
C PRO A 219 -12.15 -11.89 25.68
N GLY A 220 -13.10 -11.81 24.74
CA GLY A 220 -13.05 -12.59 23.51
C GLY A 220 -11.74 -12.31 22.78
N PHE A 221 -11.24 -13.31 22.07
CA PHE A 221 -10.01 -13.15 21.29
C PHE A 221 -10.27 -12.22 20.11
N TYR A 222 -9.29 -11.37 19.81
CA TYR A 222 -9.34 -10.43 18.71
C TYR A 222 -8.99 -11.17 17.41
N THR A 223 -9.95 -11.24 16.48
CA THR A 223 -9.69 -11.76 15.13
C THR A 223 -9.86 -10.61 14.13
N PRO A 224 -8.82 -10.19 13.41
CA PRO A 224 -8.97 -9.19 12.35
C PRO A 224 -9.86 -9.77 11.24
N MET A 225 -10.82 -8.96 10.78
CA MET A 225 -11.76 -9.35 9.73
C MET A 225 -11.75 -8.32 8.61
N ALA A 226 -11.61 -8.76 7.37
CA ALA A 226 -11.84 -7.94 6.19
C ALA A 226 -13.29 -8.09 5.74
N HIS A 227 -13.91 -6.99 5.33
CA HIS A 227 -15.25 -6.98 4.77
C HIS A 227 -15.22 -6.47 3.33
N VAL A 228 -15.92 -7.17 2.45
CA VAL A 228 -16.21 -6.73 1.08
C VAL A 228 -17.71 -6.60 0.95
N ILE A 229 -18.19 -5.38 0.71
CA ILE A 229 -19.61 -5.03 0.70
C ILE A 229 -19.99 -4.56 -0.69
N GLU A 230 -20.97 -5.23 -1.29
CA GLU A 230 -21.52 -4.86 -2.58
C GLU A 230 -22.77 -4.01 -2.38
N ILE A 231 -22.76 -2.81 -2.99
CA ILE A 231 -23.89 -1.89 -2.98
C ILE A 231 -24.44 -1.75 -4.41
N ASP A 232 -25.76 -1.91 -4.55
CA ASP A 232 -26.50 -1.60 -5.77
C ASP A 232 -26.76 -0.09 -5.86
N LEU A 233 -26.34 0.50 -6.98
CA LEU A 233 -26.47 1.92 -7.33
C LEU A 233 -27.50 2.16 -8.44
N SER A 234 -28.31 1.15 -8.80
CA SER A 234 -29.26 1.24 -9.91
C SER A 234 -30.42 2.22 -9.65
N ASP A 235 -30.82 2.40 -8.38
CA ASP A 235 -31.76 3.43 -7.95
C ASP A 235 -31.04 4.46 -7.04
N PRO A 236 -30.80 5.69 -7.53
CA PRO A 236 -30.07 6.71 -6.77
C PRO A 236 -30.82 7.21 -5.52
N TYR A 237 -32.10 6.86 -5.36
CA TYR A 237 -32.93 7.23 -4.20
C TYR A 237 -33.15 6.07 -3.22
N ASN A 238 -32.55 4.90 -3.48
CA ASN A 238 -32.68 3.71 -2.64
C ASN A 238 -31.47 2.78 -2.84
N LEU A 239 -30.34 3.16 -2.26
CA LEU A 239 -29.12 2.35 -2.21
C LEU A 239 -29.37 1.10 -1.38
N GLN A 240 -28.84 -0.04 -1.83
CA GLN A 240 -29.02 -1.32 -1.13
C GLN A 240 -27.71 -2.09 -1.03
N ILE A 241 -27.37 -2.53 0.18
CA ILE A 241 -26.36 -3.58 0.36
C ILE A 241 -26.97 -4.89 -0.13
N VAL A 242 -26.43 -5.43 -1.21
CA VAL A 242 -26.95 -6.66 -1.84
C VAL A 242 -26.17 -7.90 -1.40
N SER A 243 -24.89 -7.74 -1.05
CA SER A 243 -24.07 -8.82 -0.54
C SER A 243 -22.93 -8.31 0.35
N GLU A 244 -22.46 -9.18 1.24
CA GLU A 244 -21.33 -8.92 2.12
C GLU A 244 -20.50 -10.20 2.25
N MET A 245 -19.19 -10.11 2.02
CA MET A 245 -18.23 -11.16 2.35
C MET A 245 -17.38 -10.73 3.54
N LYS A 246 -17.35 -11.56 4.57
CA LYS A 246 -16.45 -11.43 5.72
C LYS A 246 -15.32 -12.43 5.56
N ILE A 247 -14.08 -12.00 5.73
CA ILE A 247 -12.88 -12.80 5.49
C ILE A 247 -12.00 -12.69 6.72
N GLU A 248 -11.52 -13.81 7.24
CA GLU A 248 -10.53 -13.85 8.32
C GLU A 248 -9.20 -13.28 7.82
N GLY A 249 -8.74 -12.18 8.42
CA GLY A 249 -7.53 -11.47 8.01
C GLY A 249 -7.75 -9.96 7.87
N GLN A 250 -6.67 -9.27 7.52
CA GLN A 250 -6.65 -7.82 7.32
C GLN A 250 -6.59 -7.51 5.83
N TYR A 251 -7.51 -6.66 5.37
CA TYR A 251 -7.43 -6.05 4.04
C TYR A 251 -6.23 -5.10 3.99
N LEU A 252 -5.34 -5.33 3.02
CA LEU A 252 -4.16 -4.50 2.78
C LEU A 252 -4.45 -3.37 1.79
N SER A 253 -4.83 -3.75 0.57
CA SER A 253 -5.17 -2.82 -0.50
C SER A 253 -5.82 -3.56 -1.67
N ALA A 254 -6.45 -2.83 -2.60
CA ALA A 254 -7.00 -3.36 -3.83
C ALA A 254 -6.66 -2.50 -5.04
N ARG A 255 -6.74 -3.10 -6.23
CA ARG A 255 -6.51 -2.46 -7.53
C ARG A 255 -7.58 -2.89 -8.52
N LEU A 256 -8.07 -1.98 -9.33
CA LEU A 256 -9.06 -2.24 -10.37
C LEU A 256 -8.45 -1.98 -11.75
N VAL A 257 -8.35 -3.03 -12.57
CA VAL A 257 -7.89 -2.95 -13.95
C VAL A 257 -9.02 -3.43 -14.86
N GLY A 258 -9.55 -2.53 -15.69
CA GLY A 258 -10.80 -2.78 -16.41
C GLY A 258 -11.95 -3.00 -15.42
N ASN A 259 -12.53 -4.20 -15.41
CA ASN A 259 -13.59 -4.59 -14.46
C ASN A 259 -13.11 -5.56 -13.38
N THR A 260 -11.82 -5.89 -13.37
CA THR A 260 -11.26 -6.92 -12.49
C THR A 260 -10.56 -6.28 -11.30
N VAL A 261 -11.09 -6.57 -10.12
CA VAL A 261 -10.53 -6.20 -8.82
C VAL A 261 -9.51 -7.26 -8.41
N ARG A 262 -8.32 -6.79 -8.02
CA ARG A 262 -7.31 -7.55 -7.26
C ARG A 262 -7.29 -7.03 -5.84
N MET A 263 -7.51 -7.90 -4.87
CA MET A 263 -7.55 -7.54 -3.44
C MET A 263 -6.54 -8.36 -2.67
N ALA A 264 -5.65 -7.70 -1.93
CA ALA A 264 -4.69 -8.35 -1.06
C ALA A 264 -5.22 -8.43 0.38
N ILE A 265 -5.12 -9.62 0.97
CA ILE A 265 -5.48 -9.89 2.36
C ILE A 265 -4.29 -10.55 3.04
N ASN A 266 -3.93 -10.09 4.24
CA ASN A 266 -2.97 -10.76 5.11
C ASN A 266 -3.71 -11.46 6.24
N SER A 267 -3.60 -12.78 6.32
CA SER A 267 -4.27 -13.58 7.36
C SER A 267 -3.24 -14.31 8.20
N ALA A 268 -3.19 -14.02 9.49
CA ALA A 268 -2.43 -14.84 10.43
C ALA A 268 -3.13 -16.19 10.65
N PRO A 269 -2.38 -17.25 11.01
CA PRO A 269 -2.98 -18.50 11.49
C PRO A 269 -3.99 -18.23 12.61
N ASN A 270 -5.02 -19.07 12.67
CA ASN A 270 -5.99 -19.01 13.75
C ASN A 270 -5.29 -19.19 15.09
N GLN A 271 -5.84 -18.56 16.13
CA GLN A 271 -5.18 -18.55 17.42
C GLN A 271 -5.12 -19.96 18.01
N LEU A 272 -3.93 -20.54 18.02
CA LEU A 272 -3.66 -21.80 18.67
C LEU A 272 -3.67 -21.59 20.19
N GLU A 273 -4.22 -22.56 20.93
CA GLU A 273 -4.32 -22.54 22.40
C GLU A 273 -2.95 -22.79 23.06
N TRP A 274 -1.99 -21.88 22.86
CA TRP A 274 -0.63 -22.02 23.36
C TRP A 274 -0.58 -22.18 24.89
N VAL A 275 0.29 -23.07 25.34
CA VAL A 275 0.61 -23.28 26.75
C VAL A 275 1.80 -22.39 27.11
N TYR A 276 1.55 -21.40 27.96
CA TYR A 276 2.57 -20.46 28.43
C TYR A 276 3.26 -20.92 29.72
N PRO A 277 4.55 -20.58 29.95
CA PRO A 277 5.25 -20.91 31.17
C PRO A 277 4.66 -20.14 32.37
N SER A 278 4.39 -20.85 33.46
CA SER A 278 3.93 -20.27 34.75
C SER A 278 5.07 -19.83 35.66
N SER A 279 6.31 -20.14 35.29
CA SER A 279 7.55 -19.78 35.96
C SER A 279 8.75 -19.98 35.02
N PRO A 280 9.90 -19.33 35.26
CA PRO A 280 11.10 -19.51 34.42
C PRO A 280 11.53 -21.00 34.28
N GLY A 281 11.33 -21.82 35.31
CA GLY A 281 11.63 -23.26 35.26
C GLY A 281 10.59 -24.13 34.53
N SER A 282 9.64 -23.52 33.81
CA SER A 282 8.59 -24.24 33.08
C SER A 282 8.62 -24.05 31.57
N GLU A 283 9.58 -23.31 31.03
CA GLU A 283 9.74 -23.04 29.60
C GLU A 283 9.90 -24.32 28.77
N ASP A 284 10.77 -25.26 29.19
CA ASP A 284 10.91 -26.56 28.51
C ASP A 284 9.61 -27.37 28.50
N ARG A 285 8.79 -27.21 29.54
CA ARG A 285 7.50 -27.90 29.63
C ARG A 285 6.48 -27.24 28.70
N ALA A 286 6.41 -25.92 28.69
CA ALA A 286 5.57 -25.14 27.79
C ALA A 286 5.90 -25.45 26.33
N THR A 287 7.19 -25.38 25.95
CA THR A 287 7.68 -25.71 24.60
C THR A 287 7.28 -27.12 24.17
N ARG A 288 7.42 -28.12 25.06
CA ARG A 288 7.02 -29.50 24.73
C ARG A 288 5.51 -29.62 24.49
N PHE A 289 4.68 -29.00 25.33
CA PHE A 289 3.22 -29.01 25.11
C PHE A 289 2.81 -28.26 23.85
N ASN A 290 3.46 -27.13 23.54
CA ASN A 290 3.20 -26.39 22.30
C ASN A 290 3.57 -27.22 21.05
N ARG A 291 4.62 -28.05 21.12
CA ARG A 291 4.94 -29.02 20.05
C ARG A 291 3.86 -30.10 19.89
N GLU A 292 3.33 -30.61 21.00
CA GLU A 292 2.22 -31.59 20.98
C GLU A 292 0.94 -30.95 20.42
N LEU A 293 0.65 -29.69 20.76
CA LEU A 293 -0.49 -28.93 20.22
C LEU A 293 -0.41 -28.82 18.69
N ILE A 294 0.77 -28.53 18.14
CA ILE A 294 0.99 -28.47 16.68
C ILE A 294 0.60 -29.79 16.00
N ASP A 295 0.87 -30.94 16.64
CA ASP A 295 0.50 -32.25 16.08
C ASP A 295 -1.02 -32.44 15.96
N GLU A 296 -1.79 -31.80 16.84
CA GLU A 296 -3.24 -31.87 16.88
C GLU A 296 -3.93 -30.90 15.91
N THR A 297 -3.20 -29.88 15.42
CA THR A 297 -3.76 -28.90 14.47
C THR A 297 -4.25 -29.55 13.17
N THR A 298 -5.24 -28.91 12.57
CA THR A 298 -5.83 -29.23 11.28
C THR A 298 -5.60 -28.07 10.33
N ILE A 299 -5.91 -28.24 9.03
CA ILE A 299 -5.75 -27.16 8.07
C ILE A 299 -6.61 -25.93 8.41
N GLU A 300 -7.73 -26.12 9.10
CA GLU A 300 -8.60 -25.03 9.59
C GLU A 300 -7.90 -24.10 10.56
N ASP A 301 -6.86 -24.55 11.25
CA ASP A 301 -6.11 -23.70 12.18
C ASP A 301 -5.09 -22.80 11.47
N TRP A 302 -4.76 -23.09 10.20
CA TRP A 302 -3.69 -22.42 9.47
C TRP A 302 -4.16 -21.58 8.29
N THR A 303 -5.35 -21.85 7.75
CA THR A 303 -5.85 -21.19 6.54
C THR A 303 -7.09 -20.34 6.82
N PRO A 304 -7.18 -19.13 6.25
CA PRO A 304 -8.31 -18.24 6.50
C PRO A 304 -9.60 -18.75 5.90
N ARG A 305 -10.71 -18.43 6.56
CA ARG A 305 -12.07 -18.72 6.12
C ARG A 305 -12.81 -17.46 5.68
N PHE A 306 -13.90 -17.67 4.97
CA PHE A 306 -14.84 -16.61 4.62
C PHE A 306 -16.29 -16.98 4.95
N VAL A 307 -17.12 -15.94 5.04
CA VAL A 307 -18.58 -16.03 5.07
C VAL A 307 -19.14 -15.02 4.06
N LEU A 308 -19.75 -15.52 2.99
CA LEU A 308 -20.43 -14.71 1.97
C LEU A 308 -21.94 -14.75 2.19
N THR A 309 -22.53 -13.59 2.45
CA THR A 309 -23.97 -13.42 2.63
C THR A 309 -24.58 -12.71 1.43
N LYS A 310 -25.61 -13.30 0.82
CA LYS A 310 -26.42 -12.76 -0.27
C LYS A 310 -27.89 -12.84 0.09
N GLY A 311 -28.47 -11.71 0.52
CA GLY A 311 -29.82 -11.70 1.10
C GLY A 311 -29.92 -12.65 2.29
N GLU A 312 -30.78 -13.67 2.19
CA GLU A 312 -30.98 -14.68 3.25
C GLU A 312 -30.06 -15.91 3.13
N THR A 313 -29.25 -15.99 2.07
CA THR A 313 -28.35 -17.13 1.84
C THR A 313 -26.94 -16.80 2.31
N SER A 314 -26.33 -17.70 3.08
CA SER A 314 -24.90 -17.63 3.43
C SER A 314 -24.14 -18.84 2.88
N SER A 315 -22.93 -18.58 2.38
CA SER A 315 -21.92 -19.59 2.03
C SER A 315 -20.70 -19.37 2.92
N THR A 316 -20.00 -20.45 3.27
CA THR A 316 -18.78 -20.39 4.07
C THR A 316 -17.82 -21.50 3.64
N GLY A 317 -16.53 -21.22 3.73
CA GLY A 317 -15.48 -22.17 3.37
C GLY A 317 -14.10 -21.58 3.63
N PHE A 318 -13.07 -22.30 3.18
CA PHE A 318 -11.72 -21.77 3.09
C PHE A 318 -11.65 -20.69 2.01
N LEU A 319 -10.84 -19.67 2.25
CA LEU A 319 -10.66 -18.57 1.30
C LEU A 319 -10.00 -19.05 0.00
N LEU A 320 -9.06 -19.98 0.11
CA LEU A 320 -8.30 -20.54 -1.01
C LEU A 320 -8.30 -22.07 -0.92
N ALA A 321 -8.24 -22.73 -2.08
CA ALA A 321 -7.93 -24.16 -2.12
C ALA A 321 -6.47 -24.36 -1.73
N CYS A 322 -6.14 -25.51 -1.13
CA CYS A 322 -4.77 -25.81 -0.71
C CYS A 322 -3.81 -25.86 -1.91
N GLU A 323 -4.29 -26.25 -3.09
CA GLU A 323 -3.52 -26.30 -4.33
C GLU A 323 -3.20 -24.89 -4.89
N ASP A 324 -3.93 -23.86 -4.46
CA ASP A 324 -3.70 -22.47 -4.86
C ASP A 324 -2.75 -21.74 -3.88
N LEU A 325 -2.31 -22.42 -2.81
CA LEU A 325 -1.31 -21.92 -1.88
C LEU A 325 0.09 -22.31 -2.33
N HIS A 326 1.01 -21.37 -2.15
CA HIS A 326 2.41 -21.49 -2.52
C HIS A 326 3.29 -21.18 -1.31
N ARG A 327 4.55 -21.57 -1.39
CA ARG A 327 5.58 -21.13 -0.45
C ARG A 327 6.81 -20.59 -1.18
N PRO A 328 7.47 -19.57 -0.63
CA PRO A 328 8.81 -19.21 -1.05
C PRO A 328 9.82 -20.31 -0.67
N GLU A 329 11.01 -20.26 -1.28
CA GLU A 329 12.09 -21.21 -0.96
C GLU A 329 12.60 -21.05 0.48
N SER A 330 12.79 -19.80 0.90
CA SER A 330 13.06 -19.44 2.29
C SER A 330 11.76 -19.27 3.05
N PHE A 331 11.71 -19.73 4.30
CA PHE A 331 10.57 -19.47 5.18
C PHE A 331 10.29 -17.95 5.30
N SER A 332 9.06 -17.53 5.00
CA SER A 332 8.64 -16.12 5.04
C SER A 332 7.49 -15.82 6.00
N GLY A 333 7.22 -16.73 6.93
CA GLY A 333 6.17 -16.59 7.95
C GLY A 333 5.10 -17.66 7.83
N PHE A 334 4.22 -17.69 8.82
CA PHE A 334 3.02 -18.55 8.82
C PHE A 334 1.77 -17.83 8.33
N ASP A 335 1.85 -16.52 8.12
CA ASP A 335 0.78 -15.74 7.54
C ASP A 335 0.50 -16.21 6.11
N VAL A 336 -0.73 -15.98 5.67
CA VAL A 336 -1.17 -16.20 4.30
C VAL A 336 -1.48 -14.86 3.67
N VAL A 337 -0.66 -14.46 2.69
CA VAL A 337 -1.02 -13.38 1.76
C VAL A 337 -1.89 -13.98 0.67
N SER A 338 -3.15 -13.56 0.60
CA SER A 338 -4.11 -13.97 -0.41
C SER A 338 -4.38 -12.84 -1.40
N VAL A 339 -4.24 -13.11 -2.70
CA VAL A 339 -4.63 -12.19 -3.78
C VAL A 339 -5.91 -12.69 -4.42
N LEU A 340 -7.02 -12.07 -4.05
CA LEU A 340 -8.35 -12.40 -4.54
C LEU A 340 -8.68 -11.63 -5.82
N SER A 341 -9.46 -12.29 -6.66
CA SER A 341 -9.79 -11.86 -8.01
C SER A 341 -11.30 -11.87 -8.20
N PHE A 342 -11.87 -10.70 -8.48
CA PHE A 342 -13.30 -10.53 -8.69
C PHE A 342 -13.56 -9.69 -9.93
N ASN A 343 -14.57 -10.04 -10.72
CA ASN A 343 -15.13 -9.13 -11.69
C ASN A 343 -16.26 -8.34 -11.02
N ILE A 344 -16.12 -7.02 -10.95
CA ILE A 344 -17.11 -6.16 -10.27
C ILE A 344 -18.49 -6.24 -10.93
N GLU A 345 -18.58 -6.50 -12.24
CA GLU A 345 -19.87 -6.56 -12.96
C GLU A 345 -20.70 -7.80 -12.61
N ASP A 346 -20.01 -8.92 -12.33
CA ASP A 346 -20.63 -10.21 -11.98
C ASP A 346 -21.25 -10.21 -10.57
N GLY A 347 -20.94 -9.16 -9.78
CA GLY A 347 -21.28 -9.05 -8.37
C GLY A 347 -20.32 -9.85 -7.48
N LEU A 348 -20.46 -9.69 -6.16
CA LEU A 348 -19.54 -10.36 -5.24
C LEU A 348 -19.74 -11.87 -5.31
N THR A 349 -18.68 -12.63 -5.56
CA THR A 349 -18.71 -14.10 -5.58
C THR A 349 -17.75 -14.62 -4.52
N GLU A 350 -17.68 -15.94 -4.33
CA GLU A 350 -16.64 -16.58 -3.51
C GLU A 350 -15.22 -16.22 -4.01
N GLY A 351 -15.12 -15.74 -5.26
CA GLY A 351 -13.88 -15.31 -5.87
C GLY A 351 -13.03 -16.49 -6.31
N SER A 352 -11.93 -16.15 -6.95
CA SER A 352 -10.79 -17.06 -7.15
C SER A 352 -9.56 -16.31 -6.67
N GLY A 353 -8.56 -17.02 -6.20
CA GLY A 353 -7.36 -16.37 -5.71
C GLY A 353 -6.19 -17.31 -5.71
N VAL A 354 -5.06 -16.73 -5.37
CA VAL A 354 -3.81 -17.43 -5.16
C VAL A 354 -3.22 -16.89 -3.86
N GLY A 355 -2.51 -17.73 -3.12
CA GLY A 355 -1.87 -17.28 -1.89
C GLY A 355 -0.45 -17.80 -1.75
N VAL A 356 0.29 -17.14 -0.87
CA VAL A 356 1.65 -17.49 -0.48
C VAL A 356 1.78 -17.47 1.03
N LEU A 357 2.51 -18.45 1.59
CA LEU A 357 2.91 -18.47 2.99
C LEU A 357 3.99 -17.41 3.23
N ALA A 358 3.53 -16.20 3.54
CA ALA A 358 4.32 -15.03 3.84
C ALA A 358 3.43 -13.97 4.49
N SER A 359 4.04 -12.98 5.17
CA SER A 359 3.34 -11.77 5.57
C SER A 359 3.30 -10.73 4.44
N GLY A 360 2.30 -9.86 4.45
CA GLY A 360 2.10 -8.77 3.48
C GLY A 360 1.93 -7.40 4.16
N GLN A 361 2.56 -6.35 3.63
CA GLN A 361 2.41 -4.98 4.16
C GLN A 361 2.09 -3.95 3.07
N THR A 362 2.95 -3.83 2.05
CA THR A 362 2.82 -2.82 0.99
C THR A 362 2.37 -3.48 -0.31
N VAL A 363 1.41 -2.87 -0.99
CA VAL A 363 0.89 -3.32 -2.28
C VAL A 363 1.29 -2.33 -3.37
N TYR A 364 1.84 -2.85 -4.47
CA TYR A 364 2.07 -2.13 -5.71
C TYR A 364 1.47 -2.94 -6.87
N SER A 365 0.97 -2.30 -7.93
CA SER A 365 0.45 -3.01 -9.09
C SER A 365 0.65 -2.18 -10.35
N SER A 366 1.19 -2.83 -11.37
CA SER A 366 1.11 -2.38 -12.76
C SER A 366 -0.16 -2.95 -13.42
N LEU A 367 -0.23 -2.89 -14.76
CA LEU A 367 -1.33 -3.44 -15.53
C LEU A 367 -1.34 -4.99 -15.58
N ASP A 368 -0.18 -5.62 -15.45
CA ASP A 368 -0.02 -7.08 -15.61
C ASP A 368 0.78 -7.75 -14.47
N ARG A 369 1.27 -6.98 -13.49
CA ARG A 369 1.84 -7.48 -12.24
C ARG A 369 1.22 -6.84 -11.01
N PHE A 370 1.09 -7.64 -9.96
CA PHE A 370 0.66 -7.24 -8.63
C PHE A 370 1.71 -7.71 -7.64
N TYR A 371 2.26 -6.80 -6.84
CA TYR A 371 3.34 -7.07 -5.91
C TYR A 371 2.89 -6.85 -4.48
N VAL A 372 3.27 -7.77 -3.60
CA VAL A 372 3.14 -7.62 -2.15
C VAL A 372 4.52 -7.66 -1.53
N ALA A 373 4.88 -6.61 -0.80
CA ALA A 373 6.17 -6.47 -0.15
C ALA A 373 6.02 -6.37 1.37
N THR A 374 6.99 -6.94 2.10
CA THR A 374 7.01 -6.95 3.57
C THR A 374 8.40 -6.75 4.11
N THR A 375 8.53 -5.80 5.03
CA THR A 375 9.78 -5.61 5.76
C THR A 375 9.89 -6.66 6.87
N LYS A 376 10.88 -7.54 6.77
CA LYS A 376 11.26 -8.50 7.81
C LYS A 376 12.13 -7.81 8.84
N TRP A 377 11.60 -7.75 10.06
CA TRP A 377 12.32 -7.31 11.25
C TRP A 377 12.87 -8.53 11.97
N VAL A 378 14.12 -8.46 12.42
CA VAL A 378 14.71 -9.52 13.25
C VAL A 378 14.16 -9.40 14.67
N GLU A 379 13.78 -10.53 15.27
CA GLU A 379 13.27 -10.59 16.64
C GLU A 379 14.30 -10.16 17.71
N ALA A 380 13.79 -9.51 18.76
CA ALA A 380 14.54 -9.01 19.89
C ALA A 380 14.73 -10.08 21.00
N GLU A 381 15.13 -11.30 20.66
CA GLU A 381 15.66 -12.26 21.64
C GLU A 381 17.17 -12.41 21.47
N ILE A 382 17.93 -11.34 21.75
CA ILE A 382 19.40 -11.40 21.65
C ILE A 382 20.07 -10.64 22.79
N SER A 383 21.18 -11.18 23.28
CA SER A 383 22.02 -10.62 24.35
C SER A 383 22.72 -9.32 23.91
N GLU A 384 23.12 -8.47 24.87
CA GLU A 384 23.81 -7.18 24.61
C GLU A 384 25.08 -7.29 23.74
N GLU A 385 25.68 -8.49 23.58
CA GLU A 385 26.93 -8.69 22.83
C GLU A 385 26.76 -8.81 21.30
N ASP A 386 25.55 -9.05 20.77
CA ASP A 386 25.31 -9.23 19.32
C ASP A 386 24.62 -8.01 18.65
N PHE A 387 24.42 -6.92 19.40
CA PHE A 387 23.69 -5.72 18.93
C PHE A 387 24.37 -5.01 17.74
N ASP A 388 25.68 -5.21 17.54
CA ASP A 388 26.46 -4.59 16.46
C ASP A 388 26.30 -5.27 15.08
N GLU A 389 26.06 -6.59 15.03
CA GLU A 389 25.67 -7.34 13.80
C GLU A 389 24.17 -7.17 13.47
N TRP A 390 23.39 -6.71 14.46
CA TRP A 390 21.92 -6.67 14.47
C TRP A 390 21.29 -5.45 13.78
N SER A 391 22.00 -4.32 13.68
CA SER A 391 21.48 -3.09 13.08
C SER A 391 21.55 -3.05 11.53
N GLU A 392 22.09 -4.10 10.90
CA GLU A 392 22.45 -4.11 9.47
C GLU A 392 21.67 -5.16 8.63
N SER A 393 20.84 -6.01 9.24
CA SER A 393 20.23 -7.17 8.57
C SER A 393 18.70 -7.09 8.38
N TYR A 394 18.16 -5.91 8.05
CA TYR A 394 16.75 -5.81 7.64
C TYR A 394 16.63 -6.14 6.16
N SER A 395 15.57 -6.85 5.78
CA SER A 395 15.25 -7.11 4.38
C SER A 395 13.78 -6.88 4.09
N THR A 396 13.49 -6.59 2.83
CA THR A 396 12.16 -6.54 2.27
C THR A 396 11.97 -7.76 1.38
N ASP A 397 11.05 -8.64 1.76
CA ASP A 397 10.58 -9.74 0.92
C ASP A 397 9.57 -9.19 -0.09
N ILE A 398 9.62 -9.70 -1.32
CA ILE A 398 8.77 -9.27 -2.43
C ILE A 398 8.15 -10.51 -3.06
N HIS A 399 6.83 -10.51 -3.18
CA HIS A 399 6.05 -11.56 -3.83
C HIS A 399 5.31 -10.96 -5.04
N ALA A 400 5.62 -11.47 -6.23
CA ALA A 400 5.04 -11.04 -7.49
C ALA A 400 3.93 -11.99 -7.95
N PHE A 401 2.82 -11.43 -8.41
CA PHE A 401 1.69 -12.14 -8.98
C PHE A 401 1.43 -11.61 -10.39
N SER A 402 1.33 -12.51 -11.36
CA SER A 402 0.85 -12.16 -12.69
C SER A 402 -0.65 -11.93 -12.66
N ILE A 403 -1.10 -10.85 -13.31
CA ILE A 403 -2.51 -10.47 -13.38
C ILE A 403 -2.93 -10.22 -14.82
N SER A 404 -4.21 -10.41 -15.09
CA SER A 404 -4.86 -10.05 -16.37
C SER A 404 -6.29 -9.58 -16.13
N THR A 405 -6.98 -9.08 -17.15
CA THR A 405 -8.39 -8.70 -16.98
C THR A 405 -9.36 -9.89 -17.05
N GLU A 406 -8.92 -11.05 -17.56
CA GLU A 406 -9.79 -12.20 -17.86
C GLU A 406 -9.58 -13.43 -16.97
N ALA A 407 -8.42 -13.54 -16.32
CA ALA A 407 -8.06 -14.70 -15.50
C ALA A 407 -7.78 -14.31 -14.04
N PRO A 408 -7.88 -15.25 -13.09
CA PRO A 408 -7.42 -15.05 -11.71
C PRO A 408 -5.92 -14.73 -11.67
N ALA A 409 -5.48 -14.06 -10.61
CA ALA A 409 -4.06 -13.83 -10.36
C ALA A 409 -3.31 -15.18 -10.20
N GLN A 410 -2.06 -15.23 -10.64
CA GLN A 410 -1.19 -16.40 -10.46
C GLN A 410 0.13 -15.97 -9.83
N TYR A 411 0.65 -16.75 -8.91
CA TYR A 411 1.93 -16.47 -8.27
C TYR A 411 3.06 -16.66 -9.28
N ALA A 412 3.86 -15.61 -9.47
CA ALA A 412 4.85 -15.52 -10.54
C ALA A 412 6.27 -15.69 -10.01
N ALA A 413 6.67 -14.89 -9.01
CA ALA A 413 8.04 -14.87 -8.54
C ALA A 413 8.18 -14.36 -7.10
N SER A 414 9.37 -14.57 -6.52
CA SER A 414 9.79 -13.93 -5.27
C SER A 414 11.21 -13.39 -5.34
N GLY A 415 11.48 -12.38 -4.52
CA GLY A 415 12.83 -11.89 -4.28
C GLY A 415 12.97 -11.22 -2.93
N ILE A 416 14.20 -10.90 -2.58
CA ILE A 416 14.55 -10.26 -1.32
C ILE A 416 15.49 -9.10 -1.63
N VAL A 417 15.20 -7.93 -1.06
CA VAL A 417 16.05 -6.74 -1.15
C VAL A 417 16.45 -6.30 0.26
N GLN A 418 17.71 -5.93 0.44
CA GLN A 418 18.19 -5.43 1.74
C GLN A 418 17.59 -4.06 2.06
N GLY A 419 17.30 -3.83 3.34
CA GLY A 419 16.69 -2.61 3.85
C GLY A 419 15.17 -2.66 3.96
N THR A 420 14.61 -1.53 4.40
CA THR A 420 13.18 -1.35 4.64
C THR A 420 12.55 -0.54 3.51
N LEU A 421 11.30 -0.89 3.16
CA LEU A 421 10.52 -0.16 2.17
C LEU A 421 9.74 0.97 2.83
N LEU A 422 9.71 2.16 2.21
CA LEU A 422 8.95 3.30 2.73
C LEU A 422 7.45 3.17 2.47
N ASN A 423 7.05 3.05 1.20
CA ASN A 423 5.65 2.91 0.77
C ASN A 423 5.58 2.48 -0.71
N GLN A 424 4.37 2.41 -1.28
CA GLN A 424 4.15 1.99 -2.67
C GLN A 424 4.91 2.84 -3.71
N PHE A 425 5.16 4.13 -3.47
CA PHE A 425 5.87 5.01 -4.41
C PHE A 425 7.39 4.78 -4.42
N SER A 426 7.89 3.98 -3.49
CA SER A 426 9.23 3.43 -3.56
C SER A 426 9.31 2.18 -4.43
N MET A 427 8.22 1.82 -5.13
CA MET A 427 8.14 0.73 -6.10
C MET A 427 7.56 1.23 -7.42
N ASP A 428 8.06 0.68 -8.51
CA ASP A 428 7.56 0.91 -9.87
C ASP A 428 8.00 -0.25 -10.78
N GLU A 429 7.21 -0.55 -11.80
CA GLU A 429 7.58 -1.45 -12.89
C GLU A 429 7.72 -0.68 -14.20
N HIS A 430 8.88 -0.82 -14.85
CA HIS A 430 9.14 -0.21 -16.15
C HIS A 430 9.88 -1.18 -17.07
N ASP A 431 9.36 -1.38 -18.28
CA ASP A 431 9.94 -2.27 -19.29
C ASP A 431 10.26 -3.70 -18.79
N GLY A 432 9.43 -4.21 -17.87
CA GLY A 432 9.56 -5.56 -17.28
C GLY A 432 10.56 -5.65 -16.12
N TYR A 433 11.07 -4.51 -15.63
CA TYR A 433 11.93 -4.44 -14.46
C TYR A 433 11.18 -3.83 -13.27
N LEU A 434 11.21 -4.51 -12.13
CA LEU A 434 10.75 -3.96 -10.87
C LEU A 434 11.87 -3.10 -10.26
N ARG A 435 11.58 -1.83 -10.01
CA ARG A 435 12.49 -0.87 -9.39
C ARG A 435 12.00 -0.58 -7.98
N ILE A 436 12.88 -0.73 -7.00
CA ILE A 436 12.53 -0.57 -5.58
C ILE A 436 13.57 0.27 -4.84
N ILE A 437 13.12 1.23 -4.05
CA ILE A 437 13.98 2.01 -3.15
C ILE A 437 13.80 1.52 -1.72
N THR A 438 14.90 1.14 -1.08
CA THR A 438 14.92 0.71 0.32
C THR A 438 15.94 1.50 1.14
N THR A 439 15.71 1.63 2.44
CA THR A 439 16.66 2.21 3.39
C THR A 439 17.37 1.09 4.16
N THR A 440 18.68 1.00 4.02
CA THR A 440 19.52 0.09 4.83
C THR A 440 19.96 0.79 6.11
N GLY A 441 20.37 0.01 7.11
CA GLY A 441 20.81 0.50 8.41
C GLY A 441 19.65 0.87 9.35
N SER A 442 19.89 0.72 10.65
CA SER A 442 18.87 0.96 11.68
C SER A 442 18.73 2.47 11.97
N PRO A 443 17.51 3.04 12.01
CA PRO A 443 17.30 4.47 12.32
C PRO A 443 17.78 4.88 13.71
N TRP A 444 17.90 3.91 14.62
CA TRP A 444 18.32 4.09 16.02
C TRP A 444 19.79 3.77 16.26
N ASP A 445 20.56 3.42 15.23
CA ASP A 445 22.00 3.20 15.36
C ASP A 445 22.73 4.55 15.53
N GLU A 446 23.44 4.72 16.65
CA GLU A 446 24.25 5.92 16.94
C GLU A 446 25.37 6.14 15.91
N ARG A 447 25.75 5.10 15.15
CA ARG A 447 26.78 5.14 14.12
C ARG A 447 26.32 5.84 12.83
N ASN A 448 25.02 6.12 12.66
CA ASN A 448 24.44 6.78 11.48
C ASN A 448 24.80 6.09 10.16
N LEU A 449 24.70 4.77 10.14
CA LEU A 449 25.03 3.95 8.96
C LEU A 449 23.85 3.81 7.99
N SER A 450 22.74 4.53 8.21
CA SER A 450 21.59 4.42 7.32
C SER A 450 21.91 4.96 5.94
N GLU A 451 21.49 4.25 4.90
CA GLU A 451 21.70 4.68 3.52
C GLU A 451 20.57 4.10 2.67
N SER A 452 19.95 4.96 1.87
CA SER A 452 18.94 4.55 0.91
C SER A 452 19.60 4.12 -0.41
N GLN A 453 18.98 3.15 -1.06
CA GLN A 453 19.43 2.59 -2.32
C GLN A 453 18.24 2.28 -3.22
N LEU A 454 18.44 2.42 -4.52
CA LEU A 454 17.54 1.88 -5.53
C LEU A 454 18.11 0.55 -6.04
N VAL A 455 17.27 -0.45 -6.13
CA VAL A 455 17.57 -1.79 -6.65
C VAL A 455 16.65 -2.07 -7.82
N VAL A 456 17.20 -2.62 -8.90
CA VAL A 456 16.44 -3.03 -10.09
C VAL A 456 16.45 -4.54 -10.16
N LEU A 457 15.26 -5.13 -10.27
CA LEU A 457 15.01 -6.56 -10.28
C LEU A 457 14.38 -6.96 -11.62
N GLU A 458 14.83 -8.08 -12.18
CA GLU A 458 14.25 -8.72 -13.37
C GLU A 458 13.58 -10.03 -12.96
N GLU A 459 12.38 -10.28 -13.47
CA GLU A 459 11.70 -11.57 -13.28
C GLU A 459 12.35 -12.64 -14.18
N GLN A 460 13.09 -13.56 -13.56
CA GLN A 460 13.72 -14.69 -14.23
C GLN A 460 13.13 -16.01 -13.71
N GLU A 461 12.34 -16.66 -14.57
CA GLU A 461 11.52 -17.83 -14.22
C GLU A 461 10.57 -17.55 -13.05
N SER A 462 10.99 -17.84 -11.84
CA SER A 462 10.21 -17.66 -10.61
C SER A 462 10.96 -16.87 -9.54
N VAL A 463 12.03 -16.16 -9.90
CA VAL A 463 12.80 -15.29 -9.01
C VAL A 463 12.90 -13.88 -9.56
N LEU A 464 12.84 -12.91 -8.64
CA LEU A 464 13.18 -11.53 -8.90
C LEU A 464 14.69 -11.36 -8.66
N GLU A 465 15.45 -11.44 -9.74
CA GLU A 465 16.92 -11.39 -9.72
C GLU A 465 17.40 -9.95 -9.82
N LYS A 466 18.41 -9.59 -9.01
CA LYS A 466 18.98 -8.25 -9.05
C LYS A 466 19.85 -8.04 -10.29
N VAL A 467 19.49 -7.05 -11.10
CA VAL A 467 20.21 -6.69 -12.34
C VAL A 467 20.91 -5.34 -12.27
N GLY A 468 20.47 -4.44 -11.39
CA GLY A 468 21.05 -3.10 -11.21
C GLY A 468 20.87 -2.58 -9.79
N GLN A 469 21.71 -1.62 -9.41
CA GLN A 469 21.67 -1.01 -8.09
C GLN A 469 22.39 0.34 -8.09
N VAL A 470 21.82 1.32 -7.40
CA VAL A 470 22.49 2.57 -7.05
C VAL A 470 22.27 2.89 -5.57
N GLY A 471 23.35 3.04 -4.83
CA GLY A 471 23.34 3.43 -3.42
C GLY A 471 23.71 4.90 -3.24
N GLY A 472 23.94 5.28 -1.99
CA GLY A 472 24.49 6.57 -1.61
C GLY A 472 23.45 7.66 -1.34
N LEU A 473 22.16 7.30 -1.34
CA LEU A 473 21.08 8.26 -1.14
C LEU A 473 20.94 8.56 0.35
N GLY A 474 21.24 9.79 0.77
CA GLY A 474 21.04 10.25 2.14
C GLY A 474 21.84 9.47 3.18
N LYS A 475 23.17 9.49 3.09
CA LYS A 475 24.03 8.80 4.07
C LYS A 475 23.84 9.35 5.48
N GLY A 476 23.44 8.48 6.39
CA GLY A 476 23.06 8.81 7.77
C GLY A 476 21.68 9.44 7.89
N GLU A 477 20.83 9.32 6.86
CA GLU A 477 19.46 9.81 6.76
C GLU A 477 18.53 8.65 6.36
N SER A 478 17.22 8.88 6.43
CA SER A 478 16.20 7.91 5.99
C SER A 478 15.41 8.46 4.80
N LEU A 479 14.91 7.56 3.95
CA LEU A 479 13.99 7.94 2.87
C LEU A 479 12.69 8.50 3.43
N TYR A 480 12.25 9.64 2.89
CA TYR A 480 11.02 10.33 3.26
C TYR A 480 10.01 10.40 2.12
N SER A 481 10.50 10.47 0.89
CA SER A 481 9.67 10.38 -0.30
C SER A 481 10.44 9.77 -1.45
N ALA A 482 9.71 9.11 -2.34
CA ALA A 482 10.22 8.59 -3.59
C ALA A 482 9.15 8.74 -4.67
N ARG A 483 9.58 8.92 -5.91
CA ARG A 483 8.74 8.78 -7.09
C ARG A 483 9.59 8.27 -8.24
N LEU A 484 9.19 7.15 -8.82
CA LEU A 484 9.80 6.57 -10.00
C LEU A 484 8.82 6.77 -11.17
N LEU A 485 9.33 7.15 -12.34
CA LEU A 485 8.53 7.38 -13.53
C LEU A 485 9.39 7.26 -14.78
N ASP A 486 9.03 6.40 -15.72
CA ASP A 486 9.75 6.21 -16.98
C ASP A 486 11.27 6.08 -16.73
N ASP A 487 12.11 6.86 -17.40
CA ASP A 487 13.58 6.83 -17.26
C ASP A 487 14.13 7.70 -16.10
N ILE A 488 13.29 8.21 -15.19
CA ILE A 488 13.70 9.11 -14.12
C ILE A 488 13.15 8.71 -12.75
N GLY A 489 13.96 8.90 -11.71
CA GLY A 489 13.56 8.71 -10.33
C GLY A 489 13.85 9.94 -9.48
N PHE A 490 13.04 10.14 -8.45
CA PHE A 490 13.22 11.19 -7.46
C PHE A 490 13.19 10.56 -6.08
N ALA A 491 14.09 11.00 -5.20
CA ALA A 491 14.13 10.56 -3.82
C ALA A 491 14.45 11.75 -2.90
N VAL A 492 13.79 11.80 -1.76
CA VAL A 492 14.03 12.80 -0.71
C VAL A 492 14.39 12.06 0.58
N THR A 493 15.48 12.47 1.20
CA THR A 493 15.92 11.94 2.51
C THR A 493 15.93 13.07 3.53
N PHE A 494 15.60 12.78 4.81
CA PHE A 494 15.55 13.82 5.85
C PHE A 494 16.34 13.48 7.11
N ARG A 495 17.05 14.50 7.62
CA ARG A 495 17.58 14.55 8.98
C ARG A 495 17.51 15.97 9.56
N GLN A 496 17.80 17.00 8.76
CA GLN A 496 17.67 18.44 9.08
C GLN A 496 17.53 19.34 7.84
N ILE A 497 18.23 19.01 6.74
CA ILE A 497 18.19 19.67 5.42
C ILE A 497 18.14 18.58 4.37
N ASP A 498 17.22 18.67 3.42
CA ASP A 498 16.92 17.55 2.55
C ASP A 498 17.58 17.65 1.20
N PRO A 499 18.42 16.67 0.83
CA PRO A 499 18.73 16.46 -0.56
C PRO A 499 17.53 15.84 -1.30
N PHE A 500 17.00 16.59 -2.26
CA PHE A 500 16.21 16.08 -3.37
C PHE A 500 17.17 15.48 -4.40
N TYR A 501 17.17 14.17 -4.54
CA TYR A 501 17.98 13.43 -5.52
C TYR A 501 17.21 13.23 -6.83
N VAL A 502 17.93 13.33 -7.94
CA VAL A 502 17.47 12.93 -9.28
C VAL A 502 18.27 11.72 -9.74
N LEU A 503 17.55 10.67 -10.13
CA LEU A 503 18.09 9.39 -10.57
C LEU A 503 17.85 9.22 -12.07
N ASP A 504 18.87 8.82 -12.81
CA ASP A 504 18.74 8.35 -14.19
C ASP A 504 18.53 6.83 -14.17
N LEU A 505 17.40 6.39 -14.73
CA LEU A 505 16.95 5.01 -14.75
C LEU A 505 16.86 4.43 -16.17
N SER A 506 17.43 5.12 -17.16
CA SER A 506 17.40 4.72 -18.57
C SER A 506 18.18 3.43 -18.88
N ASP A 507 19.19 3.08 -18.05
CA ASP A 507 19.87 1.78 -18.08
C ASP A 507 19.51 0.99 -16.80
N PRO A 508 18.67 -0.05 -16.88
CA PRO A 508 18.25 -0.82 -15.71
C PRO A 508 19.42 -1.56 -15.03
N THR A 509 20.53 -1.80 -15.74
CA THR A 509 21.71 -2.48 -15.19
C THR A 509 22.71 -1.54 -14.55
N ASN A 510 22.59 -0.23 -14.82
CA ASN A 510 23.46 0.81 -14.30
C ASN A 510 22.67 2.11 -14.01
N PRO A 511 21.73 2.09 -13.03
CA PRO A 511 21.08 3.31 -12.58
C PRO A 511 22.10 4.25 -11.91
N GLU A 512 21.91 5.57 -12.04
CA GLU A 512 22.87 6.57 -11.55
C GLU A 512 22.18 7.74 -10.83
N VAL A 513 22.84 8.27 -9.79
CA VAL A 513 22.46 9.58 -9.22
C VAL A 513 23.06 10.68 -10.09
N VAL A 514 22.22 11.46 -10.74
CA VAL A 514 22.65 12.50 -11.69
C VAL A 514 22.56 13.91 -11.12
N GLY A 515 21.70 14.15 -10.13
CA GLY A 515 21.51 15.46 -9.51
C GLY A 515 21.17 15.39 -8.03
N GLU A 516 21.49 16.47 -7.31
CA GLU A 516 21.18 16.64 -5.89
C GLU A 516 20.89 18.13 -5.63
N LEU A 517 19.76 18.43 -4.98
CA LEU A 517 19.38 19.77 -4.56
C LEU A 517 19.06 19.78 -3.07
N LYS A 518 19.77 20.59 -2.29
CA LYS A 518 19.49 20.76 -0.86
C LYS A 518 18.51 21.90 -0.62
N ILE A 519 17.40 21.59 0.06
CA ILE A 519 16.37 22.56 0.41
C ILE A 519 16.04 22.52 1.90
N PRO A 520 15.60 23.65 2.49
CA PRO A 520 15.01 23.64 3.82
C PRO A 520 13.61 23.02 3.78
N GLY A 521 13.29 22.25 4.82
CA GLY A 521 12.09 21.43 4.88
C GLY A 521 12.22 20.12 4.10
N PHE A 522 11.12 19.39 4.00
CA PHE A 522 11.04 18.09 3.32
C PHE A 522 9.77 17.96 2.50
N SER A 523 9.87 17.19 1.42
CA SER A 523 8.68 16.72 0.68
C SER A 523 8.40 15.28 1.07
N THR A 524 7.16 14.98 1.44
CA THR A 524 6.68 13.61 1.70
C THR A 524 5.99 13.01 0.47
N TYR A 525 5.41 13.86 -0.38
CA TYR A 525 4.78 13.47 -1.63
C TYR A 525 5.34 14.26 -2.81
N LEU A 526 5.66 13.53 -3.88
CA LEU A 526 6.20 14.08 -5.13
C LEU A 526 5.25 13.76 -6.28
N HIS A 527 4.86 14.79 -7.03
CA HIS A 527 3.95 14.67 -8.17
C HIS A 527 4.59 15.28 -9.42
N PRO A 528 5.03 14.47 -10.40
CA PRO A 528 5.49 14.96 -11.69
C PRO A 528 4.34 15.63 -12.45
N ILE A 529 4.54 16.88 -12.89
CA ILE A 529 3.60 17.58 -13.79
C ILE A 529 3.93 17.22 -15.25
N ASP A 530 5.21 17.27 -15.58
CA ASP A 530 5.78 16.94 -16.88
C ASP A 530 7.27 16.51 -16.72
N GLU A 531 8.00 16.33 -17.83
CA GLU A 531 9.43 15.95 -17.81
C GLU A 531 10.34 16.94 -17.09
N ASN A 532 9.91 18.21 -17.00
CA ASN A 532 10.72 19.31 -16.51
C ASN A 532 10.30 19.73 -15.12
N TYR A 533 9.06 19.45 -14.69
CA TYR A 533 8.53 20.00 -13.44
C TYR A 533 7.95 18.93 -12.51
N VAL A 534 8.36 19.00 -11.23
CA VAL A 534 7.86 18.14 -10.15
C VAL A 534 7.35 19.00 -9.01
N ILE A 535 6.15 18.71 -8.51
CA ILE A 535 5.61 19.31 -7.28
C ILE A 535 6.06 18.47 -6.09
N GLY A 536 6.58 19.12 -5.06
CA GLY A 536 6.78 18.52 -3.74
C GLY A 536 5.79 19.08 -2.72
N ILE A 537 5.13 18.20 -1.97
CA ILE A 537 4.25 18.53 -0.86
C ILE A 537 4.85 17.96 0.42
N GLY A 538 4.94 18.78 1.46
CA GLY A 538 5.45 18.37 2.76
C GLY A 538 5.54 19.55 3.71
N GLN A 539 6.61 19.62 4.50
CA GLN A 539 6.75 20.59 5.57
C GLN A 539 7.93 21.54 5.34
N ASN A 540 7.70 22.84 5.54
CA ASN A 540 8.73 23.85 5.63
C ASN A 540 9.45 23.72 6.98
N ALA A 541 10.76 23.96 7.00
CA ALA A 541 11.55 23.97 8.22
C ALA A 541 12.61 25.08 8.23
N THR A 542 13.10 25.45 9.41
CA THR A 542 14.30 26.29 9.54
C THR A 542 15.57 25.49 9.25
N ASP A 543 16.70 26.18 9.06
CA ASP A 543 18.04 25.54 8.93
C ASP A 543 18.42 24.70 10.16
N GLU A 544 17.75 24.89 11.30
CA GLU A 544 17.91 24.10 12.51
C GLU A 544 16.96 22.88 12.59
N GLY A 545 16.17 22.63 11.54
CA GLY A 545 15.23 21.51 11.45
C GLY A 545 13.89 21.76 12.13
N ARG A 546 13.57 22.99 12.55
CA ARG A 546 12.28 23.31 13.18
C ARG A 546 11.19 23.40 12.13
N VAL A 547 10.21 22.50 12.18
CA VAL A 547 9.03 22.51 11.31
C VAL A 547 8.18 23.76 11.55
N LEU A 548 7.78 24.43 10.47
CA LEU A 548 7.01 25.67 10.48
C LEU A 548 5.57 25.49 9.97
N GLY A 549 5.35 24.52 9.08
CA GLY A 549 4.04 24.24 8.47
C GLY A 549 4.16 23.80 7.01
N LEU A 550 3.02 23.58 6.37
CA LEU A 550 2.86 23.08 5.01
C LEU A 550 3.69 23.87 3.98
N LYS A 551 4.39 23.15 3.11
CA LYS A 551 5.14 23.65 1.95
C LYS A 551 4.72 22.92 0.68
N VAL A 552 4.46 23.70 -0.37
CA VAL A 552 4.33 23.22 -1.74
C VAL A 552 5.48 23.82 -2.54
N SER A 553 6.32 22.98 -3.12
CA SER A 553 7.52 23.36 -3.86
C SER A 553 7.37 22.95 -5.32
N LEU A 554 7.89 23.76 -6.24
CA LEU A 554 8.01 23.43 -7.65
C LEU A 554 9.49 23.26 -8.00
N PHE A 555 9.86 22.06 -8.43
CA PHE A 555 11.21 21.74 -8.86
C PHE A 555 11.28 21.72 -10.38
N ASP A 556 12.24 22.45 -10.95
CA ASP A 556 12.67 22.36 -12.35
C ASP A 556 13.81 21.34 -12.45
N VAL A 557 13.56 20.28 -13.19
CA VAL A 557 14.44 19.14 -13.46
C VAL A 557 14.75 19.01 -14.96
N SER A 558 14.53 20.08 -15.75
CA SER A 558 14.86 20.11 -17.18
C SER A 558 16.33 19.81 -17.46
N ASP A 559 17.23 20.26 -16.58
CA ASP A 559 18.59 19.76 -16.46
C ASP A 559 18.67 18.84 -15.23
N LYS A 560 18.60 17.52 -15.47
CA LYS A 560 18.65 16.50 -14.41
C LYS A 560 19.90 16.60 -13.53
N THR A 561 20.98 17.22 -14.02
CA THR A 561 22.24 17.37 -13.27
C THR A 561 22.30 18.62 -12.39
N ASP A 562 21.38 19.56 -12.59
CA ASP A 562 21.28 20.80 -11.82
C ASP A 562 19.79 21.11 -11.49
N PRO A 563 19.12 20.25 -10.69
CA PRO A 563 17.73 20.46 -10.29
C PRO A 563 17.59 21.74 -9.44
N ARG A 564 16.50 22.50 -9.62
CA ARG A 564 16.28 23.79 -8.95
C ARG A 564 14.87 23.93 -8.40
N GLU A 565 14.73 24.49 -7.20
CA GLU A 565 13.44 24.91 -6.66
C GLU A 565 13.09 26.30 -7.24
N THR A 566 12.11 26.38 -8.14
CA THR A 566 11.77 27.63 -8.86
C THR A 566 10.70 28.45 -8.15
N ALA A 567 9.83 27.79 -7.38
CA ALA A 567 8.77 28.45 -6.63
C ALA A 567 8.38 27.64 -5.39
N THR A 568 7.88 28.36 -4.38
CA THR A 568 7.37 27.78 -3.14
C THR A 568 6.13 28.52 -2.69
N TRP A 569 5.16 27.78 -2.18
CA TRP A 569 4.05 28.31 -1.39
C TRP A 569 4.09 27.66 -0.01
N THR A 570 3.91 28.46 1.04
CA THR A 570 3.99 27.98 2.42
C THR A 570 2.82 28.49 3.24
N MET A 571 2.33 27.66 4.16
CA MET A 571 1.35 28.03 5.16
C MET A 571 1.83 27.57 6.52
N ASN A 572 2.07 28.52 7.42
CA ASN A 572 2.49 28.21 8.78
C ASN A 572 1.36 27.50 9.54
N ASP A 573 1.76 26.70 10.51
CA ASP A 573 0.85 26.01 11.42
C ASP A 573 -0.19 25.12 10.71
N ALA A 574 0.20 24.48 9.61
CA ALA A 574 -0.69 23.71 8.75
C ALA A 574 -0.05 22.44 8.21
N ASN A 575 -0.89 21.46 7.86
CA ASN A 575 -0.55 20.23 7.16
C ASN A 575 -1.61 19.92 6.10
N SER A 576 -1.29 18.99 5.20
CA SER A 576 -2.20 18.46 4.20
C SER A 576 -2.33 16.94 4.35
N PRO A 577 -3.56 16.38 4.23
CA PRO A 577 -3.72 14.93 4.04
C PRO A 577 -2.92 14.37 2.86
N ALA A 578 -2.63 15.19 1.84
CA ALA A 578 -1.80 14.82 0.69
C ALA A 578 -0.35 14.45 1.06
N GLU A 579 0.10 14.81 2.27
CA GLU A 579 1.42 14.42 2.76
C GLU A 579 1.52 12.92 3.06
N SER A 580 0.39 12.27 3.35
CA SER A 580 0.31 10.84 3.68
C SER A 580 -0.58 10.02 2.73
N ASP A 581 -1.54 10.66 2.06
CA ASP A 581 -2.46 10.03 1.12
C ASP A 581 -2.49 10.78 -0.21
N HIS A 582 -1.86 10.21 -1.23
CA HIS A 582 -1.77 10.79 -2.56
C HIS A 582 -3.12 11.00 -3.24
N ARG A 583 -4.18 10.29 -2.83
CA ARG A 583 -5.54 10.42 -3.39
C ARG A 583 -6.20 11.73 -2.99
N ALA A 584 -5.75 12.33 -1.89
CA ALA A 584 -6.18 13.65 -1.43
C ALA A 584 -5.63 14.80 -2.30
N PHE A 585 -4.59 14.56 -3.09
CA PHE A 585 -4.04 15.54 -4.02
C PHE A 585 -4.79 15.51 -5.35
N GLN A 586 -5.16 16.69 -5.86
CA GLN A 586 -5.82 16.83 -7.15
C GLN A 586 -5.22 17.97 -7.96
N ILE A 587 -5.11 17.78 -9.26
CA ILE A 587 -4.72 18.81 -10.23
C ILE A 587 -5.70 18.81 -11.40
N TYR A 588 -6.26 19.98 -11.71
CA TYR A 588 -7.16 20.19 -12.83
C TYR A 588 -6.61 21.28 -13.74
N GLY A 589 -6.12 20.89 -14.91
CA GLY A 589 -5.35 21.77 -15.79
C GLY A 589 -4.07 22.24 -15.10
N GLN A 590 -4.04 23.49 -14.67
CA GLN A 590 -2.91 24.09 -13.94
C GLN A 590 -3.24 24.38 -12.47
N THR A 591 -4.46 24.05 -12.03
CA THR A 591 -4.92 24.35 -10.68
C THR A 591 -4.79 23.12 -9.79
N ILE A 592 -3.92 23.21 -8.80
CA ILE A 592 -3.85 22.29 -7.67
C ILE A 592 -5.00 22.60 -6.72
N ILE A 593 -5.70 21.55 -6.30
CA ILE A 593 -6.69 21.57 -5.23
C ILE A 593 -6.09 20.75 -4.08
N LEU A 594 -5.70 21.44 -3.01
CA LEU A 594 -4.99 20.84 -1.89
C LEU A 594 -5.81 20.97 -0.60
N PRO A 595 -6.31 19.88 -0.01
CA PRO A 595 -6.92 19.93 1.32
C PRO A 595 -5.87 20.38 2.34
N VAL A 596 -6.23 21.35 3.19
CA VAL A 596 -5.33 21.91 4.22
C VAL A 596 -6.06 21.97 5.56
N GLN A 597 -5.35 21.52 6.59
CA GLN A 597 -5.76 21.59 7.98
C GLN A 597 -4.75 22.42 8.76
N SER A 598 -5.21 23.45 9.48
CA SER A 598 -4.36 24.21 10.38
C SER A 598 -4.54 23.77 11.83
N TRP A 599 -3.45 23.39 12.50
CA TRP A 599 -3.48 23.01 13.91
C TRP A 599 -3.68 24.21 14.85
N SER A 600 -3.47 25.43 14.36
CA SER A 600 -3.86 26.66 15.05
C SER A 600 -5.38 26.88 15.09
N GLY A 601 -6.15 26.10 14.32
CA GLY A 601 -7.60 26.22 14.15
C GLY A 601 -8.04 27.32 13.19
N ASN A 602 -7.09 28.00 12.53
CA ASN A 602 -7.38 29.17 11.69
C ASN A 602 -7.96 28.82 10.31
N PHE A 603 -7.79 27.59 9.82
CA PHE A 603 -8.27 27.17 8.51
C PHE A 603 -8.48 25.65 8.46
N ASN A 604 -9.62 25.23 7.89
CA ASN A 604 -9.91 23.85 7.51
C ASN A 604 -10.72 23.87 6.21
N GLY A 605 -10.12 23.40 5.13
CA GLY A 605 -10.71 23.52 3.79
C GLY A 605 -9.76 23.04 2.71
N ALA A 606 -9.89 23.58 1.50
CA ALA A 606 -8.95 23.34 0.40
C ALA A 606 -8.34 24.66 -0.09
N VAL A 607 -7.05 24.65 -0.39
CA VAL A 607 -6.34 25.75 -1.03
C VAL A 607 -6.24 25.48 -2.53
N LEU A 608 -6.46 26.53 -3.31
CA LEU A 608 -6.32 26.52 -4.76
C LEU A 608 -5.02 27.22 -5.15
N LEU A 609 -4.12 26.48 -5.80
CA LEU A 609 -2.84 27.01 -6.31
C LEU A 609 -2.77 26.83 -7.82
N GLU A 610 -2.42 27.88 -8.55
CA GLU A 610 -2.09 27.80 -9.97
C GLU A 610 -0.59 27.54 -10.16
N VAL A 611 -0.26 26.57 -11.01
CA VAL A 611 1.12 26.20 -11.34
C VAL A 611 1.35 26.33 -12.83
N GLY A 612 2.37 27.11 -13.20
CA GLY A 612 2.74 27.35 -14.59
C GLY A 612 3.91 28.31 -14.71
N GLU A 613 4.67 28.20 -15.80
CA GLU A 613 5.84 29.06 -16.10
C GLU A 613 6.87 29.11 -14.95
N GLY A 614 7.10 27.99 -14.26
CA GLY A 614 8.03 27.90 -13.13
C GLY A 614 7.56 28.63 -11.86
N LYS A 615 6.26 28.96 -11.74
CA LYS A 615 5.68 29.67 -10.60
C LYS A 615 4.53 28.90 -9.95
N ILE A 616 4.32 29.19 -8.67
CA ILE A 616 3.12 28.83 -7.90
C ILE A 616 2.42 30.13 -7.50
N SER A 617 1.13 30.25 -7.82
CA SER A 617 0.30 31.41 -7.49
C SER A 617 -0.91 31.00 -6.67
N TYR A 618 -1.16 31.67 -5.55
CA TYR A 618 -2.39 31.45 -4.77
C TYR A 618 -3.61 32.01 -5.51
N VAL A 619 -4.63 31.18 -5.69
CA VAL A 619 -5.88 31.56 -6.37
C VAL A 619 -6.98 31.87 -5.36
N GLY A 620 -7.12 31.03 -4.33
CA GLY A 620 -8.20 31.14 -3.36
C GLY A 620 -8.27 29.95 -2.43
N GLU A 621 -9.31 29.93 -1.60
CA GLU A 621 -9.58 28.89 -0.64
C GLU A 621 -11.06 28.47 -0.69
N ILE A 622 -11.31 27.21 -0.42
CA ILE A 622 -12.64 26.63 -0.27
C ILE A 622 -12.80 26.28 1.20
N THR A 623 -13.76 26.90 1.88
CA THR A 623 -14.03 26.66 3.30
C THR A 623 -15.36 25.91 3.48
N HIS A 624 -15.50 25.25 4.63
CA HIS A 624 -16.78 24.66 5.04
C HIS A 624 -17.71 25.68 5.72
N GLU A 625 -17.29 26.94 5.85
CA GLU A 625 -18.14 28.00 6.40
C GLU A 625 -19.18 28.43 5.36
N THR A 626 -20.44 28.17 5.66
CA THR A 626 -21.54 28.66 4.84
C THR A 626 -21.69 30.17 5.06
N GLU A 627 -21.53 30.99 4.02
CA GLU A 627 -21.78 32.44 4.09
C GLU A 627 -23.25 32.78 4.47
N SER A 628 -24.16 31.81 4.39
CA SER A 628 -25.57 31.92 4.76
C SER A 628 -26.06 30.69 5.53
N THR A 629 -26.69 30.90 6.68
CA THR A 629 -27.42 29.86 7.43
C THR A 629 -28.86 29.66 6.94
N GLU A 630 -29.33 30.50 6.01
CA GLU A 630 -30.62 30.28 5.36
C GLU A 630 -30.47 29.10 4.39
N PRO A 631 -31.38 28.11 4.43
CA PRO A 631 -31.35 26.99 3.50
C PRO A 631 -31.44 27.51 2.06
N VAL A 632 -30.35 27.38 1.31
CA VAL A 632 -30.33 27.68 -0.12
C VAL A 632 -30.89 26.44 -0.81
N SER A 633 -32.05 26.59 -1.43
CA SER A 633 -32.64 25.57 -2.28
C SER A 633 -32.83 26.16 -3.67
N ASP A 634 -32.37 25.45 -4.69
CA ASP A 634 -32.65 25.79 -6.09
C ASP A 634 -34.11 25.51 -6.45
N CYS A 635 -34.81 24.77 -5.60
CA CYS A 635 -36.22 24.52 -5.73
C CYS A 635 -37.00 25.79 -5.46
N ARG A 636 -37.95 26.09 -6.34
CA ARG A 636 -38.80 27.25 -6.19
C ARG A 636 -39.63 27.08 -4.93
N GLU A 637 -39.45 27.97 -3.96
CA GLU A 637 -40.29 28.02 -2.77
C GLU A 637 -41.74 28.25 -3.20
N LEU A 638 -42.62 27.38 -2.69
CA LEU A 638 -44.04 27.50 -2.92
C LEU A 638 -44.66 28.32 -1.80
N THR A 639 -45.28 29.43 -2.17
CA THR A 639 -45.88 30.36 -1.20
C THR A 639 -47.36 30.04 -0.98
N ALA A 640 -47.89 30.41 0.20
CA ALA A 640 -49.31 30.23 0.53
C ALA A 640 -50.25 30.80 -0.54
N ASN A 641 -49.87 31.94 -1.13
CA ASN A 641 -50.62 32.61 -2.21
C ASN A 641 -50.84 31.73 -3.45
N GLU A 642 -49.97 30.75 -3.69
CA GLU A 642 -50.07 29.85 -4.84
C GLU A 642 -51.02 28.69 -4.61
N PHE A 643 -51.40 28.46 -3.36
CA PHE A 643 -52.26 27.38 -2.90
C PHE A 643 -53.55 27.88 -2.25
N GLU A 644 -53.93 29.13 -2.53
CA GLU A 644 -55.11 29.80 -1.97
C GLU A 644 -56.37 28.90 -2.05
N GLY A 645 -56.96 28.60 -0.90
CA GLY A 645 -58.15 27.78 -0.74
C GLY A 645 -57.91 26.26 -0.61
N THR A 646 -56.67 25.81 -0.42
CA THR A 646 -56.32 24.38 -0.24
C THR A 646 -55.88 24.07 1.20
N GLU A 647 -55.83 22.78 1.57
CA GLU A 647 -55.28 22.39 2.88
C GLU A 647 -53.77 22.69 2.98
N ILE A 648 -53.05 22.79 1.85
CA ILE A 648 -51.61 23.08 1.81
C ILE A 648 -51.32 24.52 2.26
N GLU A 649 -52.18 25.48 1.90
CA GLU A 649 -52.11 26.88 2.38
C GLU A 649 -52.11 26.94 3.92
N PHE A 650 -53.01 26.18 4.57
CA PHE A 650 -53.10 26.15 6.03
C PHE A 650 -51.79 25.69 6.68
N TRP A 651 -51.12 24.68 6.11
CA TRP A 651 -49.86 24.16 6.64
C TRP A 651 -48.69 25.13 6.42
N ILE A 652 -48.65 25.84 5.28
CA ILE A 652 -47.65 26.87 5.01
C ILE A 652 -47.79 28.03 6.01
N GLU A 653 -49.00 28.55 6.19
CA GLU A 653 -49.22 29.74 7.02
C GLU A 653 -49.16 29.48 8.52
N ASN A 654 -49.64 28.32 8.98
CA ASN A 654 -49.87 28.07 10.41
C ASN A 654 -48.89 27.09 11.05
N ALA A 655 -48.24 26.22 10.26
CA ALA A 655 -47.30 25.22 10.79
C ALA A 655 -45.83 25.57 10.51
N GLY A 656 -45.54 26.69 9.83
CA GLY A 656 -44.18 27.11 9.51
C GLY A 656 -43.42 26.11 8.65
N SER A 657 -44.15 25.32 7.84
CA SER A 657 -43.59 24.29 6.98
C SER A 657 -43.20 24.88 5.63
N TYR A 658 -41.95 24.66 5.22
CA TYR A 658 -41.43 25.10 3.93
C TYR A 658 -41.72 24.04 2.87
N TYR A 659 -42.41 24.42 1.80
CA TYR A 659 -42.69 23.56 0.65
C TYR A 659 -41.95 24.09 -0.56
N GLN A 660 -41.27 23.20 -1.26
CA GLN A 660 -40.43 23.56 -2.39
C GLN A 660 -40.79 22.69 -3.59
N LEU A 661 -40.82 23.30 -4.78
CA LEU A 661 -41.02 22.60 -6.03
C LEU A 661 -39.67 22.44 -6.71
N CYS A 662 -39.16 21.21 -6.69
CA CYS A 662 -37.95 20.82 -7.41
C CYS A 662 -38.35 20.27 -8.79
N SER A 663 -37.69 20.72 -9.85
CA SER A 663 -37.98 20.32 -11.24
C SER A 663 -37.31 19.03 -11.64
#